data_AF-A0A6B1YJ63-F1
#
_entry.id   AF-A0A6B1YJ63-F1
#
_cell.length_a   1.000
_cell.length_b   1.000
_cell.length_c   1.000
_cell.angle_alpha   90.00
_cell.angle_beta   90.00
_cell.angle_gamma   90.00
#
_symmetry.space_group_name_H-M   'P 1'
#
loop_
_entity.id
_entity.type
_entity.pdbx_description
1 polymer ?
#
loop_
_entity_poly.entity_id
_entity_poly.type
_entity_poly.pdbx_seq_one_letter_code
_entity_poly.pdbx_strand_id
1 'polypeptide(L)'
;STSRLQSVTQLGAEVSAGRDLNVSAGRDLTAVASTLEARRDIALSAGRDVTLAAAANEEHSFATGKKVTAKNDRVEHQSTVVSAGGDLSVQGGNDVTFVASQAKASNEAYLYAGNDLNLLAAHDESYSYYSKKKKGSFGRSSSRMSESEASTVVSSSIQAGQGAELVAKRDVNVEASSASSTKGELAVVAGRDVNLTAAENSYSSVSAKSKSGGLGLSSTSKANAQSSSYTSVQGATLSGDTTVVQAGRDISVAASNVVSTGKTALRAGNDIIIDSVAETSESHRSESKKKSGLMSSGGIGITLGTAKNASTQDTRTVVNQGSTIGSVLGDVDMRAGKNLSITASDVVAGKDINLVGQNVSILAADNQNVSEQTRKTSKSGLTLALSGTVGSAIDATYQNAKQARNEDDSRLSALQGIKAGLSGVQAWQAAQQSGGMTGENSAQFVGISASLGSQKSSSRQRQEQQISQGSTLTAGGNLNIIATGSGAVGEDGDLRVQGSKLQAGKDLQLIANRDVVLEAAANTQKLDGKNKSSGGAVGVSVGVGSGEAGISIFANANKGAGKEIGNGTTWTETTLDAGQKASLVSGRDTTLKGAQVNGESILAKVGRDLTLQSLQDRDYYDSKQKNVGGGASLAIVGQGGGANLSLSQSKLHSKYDSVQEQTGLFAGKGGFQVEVGKHTQLDGSVIASTAEAEKNRLSTGSLGWSEIRNKAEYKSQLQSVSVSSANDGAGAFVSNMPSGMLIAYNHGDSASGTTGSAISEGTLEVRDPARQQQDVATLSRDPSRANDSVSPIFDKEKEQKRLQQVQLIGEIGTQAMDILRTQGQLDADKAARAELEARGISAPDAGASERQVEDYRKALLGTNAYQDIMGKYGTGGDYQKAAQAVTAALQGLAGGDIGSALAGASSPYVAGVIKQVAGDNDTARIMAHAVLGAVVAQAQGNSAAAGGAGAAGSELAAQVISERLYGTRDSSTLNEAQKQTITALASLAGGLAGSVVDGSSGGAIAGAAGGKNATENNFLGGGTPPGLISYGQAASSLTEYMRENGATAEEITQAQRDLAQGQGFDGVQPANEFIKAWGEAMVAEAAGLGIVAGLGRFGLWGAKGATPVVTAEGRIGNSVFTDVNQTARPAAQANPNQPTLIADRVDAKIAAKGTPHPNGNMADAHAEIGVIQKAFNEGKTVGSDMTMNVVGKDVCGYCRGDIAAAASKSGLKSLTIQAKDDITGLPKTYYWEVGMKSIREKKI
;
A
#
# COMPACT_ATOMS: atom_id res chain seq x y z
N SER A 1 50.72 8.77 23.55
CA SER A 1 49.53 9.36 22.92
C SER A 1 49.89 10.78 22.57
N THR A 2 49.47 11.26 21.42
CA THR A 2 49.73 12.64 20.98
C THR A 2 48.42 13.39 21.05
N SER A 3 48.38 14.50 21.77
CA SER A 3 47.23 15.42 21.82
C SER A 3 47.70 16.82 21.49
N ARG A 4 47.00 17.49 20.59
CA ARG A 4 47.22 18.89 20.21
C ARG A 4 45.88 19.61 20.32
N LEU A 5 45.88 20.75 21.00
CA LEU A 5 44.79 21.70 21.04
C LEU A 5 45.34 23.02 20.51
N GLN A 6 44.63 23.66 19.60
CA GLN A 6 44.91 25.00 19.10
C GLN A 6 43.59 25.77 19.09
N SER A 7 43.62 27.02 19.54
CA SER A 7 42.51 27.94 19.41
C SER A 7 43.02 29.29 18.90
N VAL A 8 42.25 29.89 18.00
CA VAL A 8 42.43 31.26 17.52
C VAL A 8 41.16 32.01 17.92
N THR A 9 41.31 33.05 18.74
CA THR A 9 40.21 33.91 19.16
C THR A 9 40.46 35.30 18.62
N GLN A 10 39.48 35.83 17.89
CA GLN A 10 39.45 37.18 17.38
C GLN A 10 38.99 38.10 18.51
N LEU A 11 39.65 39.24 18.66
CA LEU A 11 39.26 40.25 19.65
C LEU A 11 38.81 41.50 18.90
N GLY A 12 37.57 41.89 19.13
CA GLY A 12 36.97 43.10 18.59
C GLY A 12 37.42 44.36 19.32
N ALA A 13 37.34 45.51 18.64
CA ALA A 13 37.40 46.81 19.28
C ALA A 13 36.01 47.25 19.76
N GLU A 14 35.94 48.02 20.82
CA GLU A 14 34.70 48.68 21.29
C GLU A 14 34.87 50.20 21.20
N VAL A 15 33.90 50.86 20.57
CA VAL A 15 33.80 52.32 20.51
C VAL A 15 32.42 52.72 21.01
N SER A 16 32.36 53.41 22.15
CA SER A 16 31.11 53.88 22.75
C SER A 16 31.10 55.40 22.88
N ALA A 17 30.09 56.05 22.29
CA ALA A 17 29.89 57.50 22.32
C ALA A 17 28.68 57.88 23.19
N GLY A 18 28.88 58.79 24.15
CA GLY A 18 27.80 59.29 25.00
C GLY A 18 26.74 60.15 24.29
N ARG A 19 26.99 60.54 23.03
CA ARG A 19 26.08 61.27 22.14
C ARG A 19 26.15 60.65 20.74
N ASP A 20 26.79 61.35 19.80
CA ASP A 20 26.88 60.99 18.38
C ASP A 20 28.27 60.40 18.09
N LEU A 21 28.34 59.42 17.17
CA LEU A 21 29.59 58.85 16.66
C LEU A 21 29.68 59.12 15.16
N ASN A 22 30.67 59.92 14.74
CA ASN A 22 30.94 60.18 13.33
C ASN A 22 32.34 59.66 12.96
N VAL A 23 32.40 58.75 12.00
CA VAL A 23 33.63 58.18 11.48
C VAL A 23 33.67 58.42 9.97
N SER A 24 34.73 59.07 9.49
CA SER A 24 34.93 59.36 8.08
C SER A 24 36.32 58.92 7.62
N ALA A 25 36.40 58.24 6.48
CA ALA A 25 37.64 57.79 5.86
C ALA A 25 37.76 58.31 4.42
N GLY A 26 38.94 58.83 4.07
CA GLY A 26 39.20 59.30 2.69
C GLY A 26 39.18 58.19 1.63
N ARG A 27 39.31 56.92 2.05
CA ARG A 27 39.25 55.76 1.14
C ARG A 27 38.32 54.68 1.67
N ASP A 28 38.76 53.89 2.65
CA ASP A 28 38.00 52.73 3.12
C ASP A 28 37.75 52.82 4.63
N LEU A 29 36.59 52.37 5.08
CA LEU A 29 36.25 52.15 6.48
C LEU A 29 35.96 50.66 6.67
N THR A 30 36.63 50.03 7.63
CA THR A 30 36.42 48.60 7.90
C THR A 30 36.35 48.36 9.41
N ALA A 31 35.28 47.71 9.86
CA ALA A 31 35.16 47.19 11.22
C ALA A 31 34.99 45.66 11.16
N VAL A 32 35.77 44.96 11.97
CA VAL A 32 35.82 43.50 11.99
C VAL A 32 35.64 43.01 13.44
N ALA A 33 34.66 42.13 13.67
CA ALA A 33 34.29 41.62 15.00
C ALA A 33 34.11 42.71 16.09
N SER A 34 33.79 43.95 15.70
CA SER A 34 33.86 45.13 16.58
C SER A 34 32.48 45.64 17.00
N THR A 35 32.41 46.37 18.11
CA THR A 35 31.19 46.99 18.62
C THR A 35 31.28 48.52 18.50
N LEU A 36 30.34 49.14 17.80
CA LEU A 36 30.21 50.59 17.65
C LEU A 36 28.85 51.05 18.23
N GLU A 37 28.87 51.84 19.29
CA GLU A 37 27.67 52.30 19.98
C GLU A 37 27.63 53.82 20.14
N ALA A 38 26.45 54.41 19.99
CA ALA A 38 26.19 55.80 20.29
C ALA A 38 24.82 55.96 20.94
N ARG A 39 24.69 56.84 21.94
CA ARG A 39 23.38 57.12 22.58
C ARG A 39 22.42 57.90 21.69
N ARG A 40 22.94 58.53 20.63
CA ARG A 40 22.19 59.22 19.57
C ARG A 40 22.61 58.63 18.23
N ASP A 41 23.21 59.43 17.35
CA ASP A 41 23.33 59.08 15.94
C ASP A 41 24.70 58.46 15.63
N ILE A 42 24.75 57.48 14.72
CA ILE A 42 25.99 56.93 14.16
C ILE A 42 26.05 57.29 12.68
N ALA A 43 27.15 57.92 12.26
CA ALA A 43 27.46 58.18 10.86
C ALA A 43 28.80 57.55 10.47
N LEU A 44 28.78 56.60 9.54
CA LEU A 44 29.95 55.95 8.96
C LEU A 44 30.06 56.36 7.49
N SER A 45 31.18 56.94 7.08
CA SER A 45 31.39 57.37 5.69
C SER A 45 32.78 57.02 5.17
N ALA A 46 32.85 56.58 3.91
CA ALA A 46 34.12 56.31 3.23
C ALA A 46 34.08 56.81 1.78
N GLY A 47 35.20 57.36 1.30
CA GLY A 47 35.35 57.80 -0.10
C GLY A 47 35.23 56.66 -1.13
N ARG A 48 35.42 55.41 -0.69
CA ARG A 48 35.30 54.18 -1.47
C ARG A 48 34.41 53.17 -0.76
N ASP A 49 34.93 52.33 0.14
CA ASP A 49 34.16 51.19 0.67
C ASP A 49 33.91 51.30 2.18
N VAL A 50 32.71 50.93 2.63
CA VAL A 50 32.41 50.65 4.04
C VAL A 50 32.13 49.17 4.23
N THR A 51 32.94 48.49 5.05
CA THR A 51 32.81 47.05 5.32
C THR A 51 32.67 46.77 6.81
N LEU A 52 31.58 46.10 7.19
CA LEU A 52 31.32 45.60 8.53
C LEU A 52 31.28 44.07 8.46
N ALA A 53 32.29 43.40 9.02
CA ALA A 53 32.44 41.96 8.87
C ALA A 53 32.56 41.26 10.22
N ALA A 54 32.01 40.05 10.31
CA ALA A 54 32.34 39.15 11.39
C ALA A 54 33.79 38.64 11.27
N ALA A 55 34.34 38.11 12.36
CA ALA A 55 35.62 37.41 12.35
C ALA A 55 35.45 35.99 12.90
N ALA A 56 36.15 35.04 12.30
CA ALA A 56 36.07 33.63 12.67
C ALA A 56 36.99 33.29 13.85
N ASN A 57 36.40 32.77 14.92
CA ASN A 57 37.07 32.04 15.99
C ASN A 57 37.23 30.59 15.58
N GLU A 58 38.43 30.04 15.69
CA GLU A 58 38.73 28.66 15.28
C GLU A 58 39.24 27.84 16.45
N GLU A 59 38.69 26.65 16.67
CA GLU A 59 39.19 25.66 17.62
C GLU A 59 39.51 24.35 16.90
N HIS A 60 40.72 23.83 17.07
CA HIS A 60 41.16 22.55 16.53
C HIS A 60 41.72 21.66 17.64
N SER A 61 41.08 20.52 17.85
CA SER A 61 41.51 19.48 18.78
C SER A 61 41.81 18.19 18.04
N PHE A 62 43.00 17.62 18.27
CA PHE A 62 43.39 16.33 17.70
C PHE A 62 44.07 15.46 18.75
N ALA A 63 43.57 14.24 18.92
CA ALA A 63 44.14 13.25 19.82
C ALA A 63 44.27 11.90 19.13
N THR A 64 45.46 11.31 19.16
CA THR A 64 45.70 9.98 18.59
C THR A 64 46.51 9.09 19.54
N GLY A 65 46.17 7.81 19.55
CA GLY A 65 46.84 6.78 20.34
C GLY A 65 46.71 5.41 19.68
N LYS A 66 47.27 4.38 20.34
CA LYS A 66 47.34 3.01 19.77
C LYS A 66 45.98 2.41 19.36
N LYS A 67 44.87 2.87 19.93
CA LYS A 67 43.53 2.30 19.76
C LYS A 67 42.45 3.32 19.39
N VAL A 68 42.69 4.61 19.57
CA VAL A 68 41.69 5.67 19.44
C VAL A 68 42.32 6.84 18.69
N THR A 69 41.55 7.41 17.76
CA THR A 69 41.83 8.68 17.10
C THR A 69 40.58 9.53 17.23
N ALA A 70 40.73 10.78 17.65
CA ALA A 70 39.66 11.76 17.77
C ALA A 70 40.15 13.09 17.19
N LYS A 71 39.30 13.77 16.41
CA LYS A 71 39.53 15.11 15.86
C LYS A 71 38.24 15.90 16.01
N ASN A 72 38.31 17.14 16.49
CA ASN A 72 37.18 18.07 16.42
C ASN A 72 37.69 19.42 15.98
N ASP A 73 37.04 20.01 14.99
CA ASP A 73 37.31 21.36 14.50
C ASP A 73 36.02 22.17 14.62
N ARG A 74 36.13 23.45 14.97
CA ARG A 74 35.00 24.37 15.10
C ARG A 74 35.40 25.74 14.59
N VAL A 75 34.52 26.37 13.82
CA VAL A 75 34.62 27.75 13.36
C VAL A 75 33.35 28.48 13.80
N GLU A 76 33.49 29.59 14.51
CA GLU A 76 32.37 30.44 14.94
C GLU A 76 32.60 31.91 14.60
N HIS A 77 31.62 32.56 13.99
CA HIS A 77 31.71 33.97 13.59
C HIS A 77 31.29 34.92 14.71
N GLN A 78 32.21 35.79 15.12
CA GLN A 78 31.92 36.92 15.98
C GLN A 78 31.54 38.14 15.14
N SER A 79 30.26 38.53 15.18
CA SER A 79 29.70 39.65 14.42
C SER A 79 30.34 41.00 14.76
N THR A 80 30.38 41.91 13.78
CA THR A 80 30.44 43.35 14.06
C THR A 80 29.03 43.83 14.44
N VAL A 81 28.92 44.66 15.47
CA VAL A 81 27.65 45.20 15.99
C VAL A 81 27.68 46.72 15.96
N VAL A 82 26.70 47.34 15.32
CA VAL A 82 26.51 48.80 15.27
C VAL A 82 25.17 49.15 15.92
N SER A 83 25.16 50.00 16.94
CA SER A 83 23.96 50.33 17.72
C SER A 83 23.81 51.84 17.93
N ALA A 84 22.88 52.45 17.19
CA ALA A 84 22.52 53.85 17.30
C ALA A 84 21.24 54.03 18.16
N GLY A 85 21.34 54.87 19.18
CA GLY A 85 20.19 55.31 19.99
C GLY A 85 19.24 56.29 19.26
N GLY A 86 19.69 56.87 18.15
CA GLY A 86 18.92 57.66 17.20
C GLY A 86 19.03 57.07 15.80
N ASP A 87 19.59 57.82 14.86
CA ASP A 87 19.73 57.45 13.45
C ASP A 87 21.05 56.73 13.16
N LEU A 88 21.03 55.81 12.19
CA LEU A 88 22.22 55.18 11.61
C LEU A 88 22.36 55.61 10.16
N SER A 89 23.50 56.19 9.79
CA SER A 89 23.86 56.50 8.40
C SER A 89 25.15 55.79 8.02
N VAL A 90 25.14 55.02 6.94
CA VAL A 90 26.31 54.32 6.39
C VAL A 90 26.45 54.67 4.91
N GLN A 91 27.58 55.26 4.53
CA GLN A 91 27.81 55.75 3.17
C GLN A 91 29.15 55.28 2.59
N GLY A 92 29.10 54.51 1.50
CA GLY A 92 30.25 54.15 0.67
C GLY A 92 30.21 54.87 -0.68
N GLY A 93 31.33 55.45 -1.10
CA GLY A 93 31.49 56.01 -2.45
C GLY A 93 31.37 54.95 -3.57
N ASN A 94 31.71 53.70 -3.26
CA ASN A 94 31.53 52.50 -4.06
C ASN A 94 30.59 51.54 -3.30
N ASP A 95 31.13 50.67 -2.45
CA ASP A 95 30.35 49.57 -1.89
C ASP A 95 30.09 49.73 -0.38
N VAL A 96 28.93 49.26 0.08
CA VAL A 96 28.61 49.06 1.51
C VAL A 96 28.36 47.58 1.73
N THR A 97 29.18 46.93 2.55
CA THR A 97 29.13 45.47 2.74
C THR A 97 29.02 45.10 4.21
N PHE A 98 28.02 44.30 4.54
CA PHE A 98 27.85 43.61 5.81
C PHE A 98 28.06 42.12 5.59
N VAL A 99 28.90 41.48 6.42
CA VAL A 99 29.08 40.02 6.43
C VAL A 99 28.85 39.51 7.84
N ALA A 100 27.83 38.70 8.04
CA ALA A 100 27.41 38.18 9.35
C ALA A 100 27.39 39.24 10.46
N SER A 101 26.94 40.46 10.14
CA SER A 101 27.05 41.64 11.00
C SER A 101 25.69 42.25 11.32
N GLN A 102 25.60 42.96 12.45
CA GLN A 102 24.34 43.47 12.99
C GLN A 102 24.38 44.99 13.07
N ALA A 103 23.35 45.66 12.57
CA ALA A 103 23.17 47.11 12.67
C ALA A 103 21.76 47.42 13.18
N LYS A 104 21.70 48.29 14.18
CA LYS A 104 20.46 48.71 14.84
C LYS A 104 20.39 50.24 14.93
N ALA A 105 19.25 50.80 14.53
CA ALA A 105 18.88 52.19 14.75
C ALA A 105 17.57 52.26 15.52
N SER A 106 17.52 53.07 16.57
CA SER A 106 16.27 53.23 17.33
C SER A 106 15.27 54.14 16.62
N ASN A 107 15.74 55.01 15.72
CA ASN A 107 14.91 55.81 14.82
C ASN A 107 15.04 55.31 13.37
N GLU A 108 15.84 55.95 12.53
CA GLU A 108 15.95 55.61 11.09
C GLU A 108 17.33 55.04 10.72
N ALA A 109 17.37 54.17 9.71
CA ALA A 109 18.61 53.61 9.15
C ALA A 109 18.74 53.94 7.67
N TYR A 110 19.82 54.62 7.28
CA TYR A 110 20.14 55.00 5.91
C TYR A 110 21.44 54.33 5.47
N LEU A 111 21.35 53.42 4.50
CA LEU A 111 22.51 52.75 3.91
C LEU A 111 22.60 53.16 2.44
N TYR A 112 23.71 53.79 2.06
CA TYR A 112 23.92 54.28 0.70
C TYR A 112 25.24 53.77 0.12
N ALA A 113 25.17 53.13 -1.05
CA ALA A 113 26.31 52.69 -1.83
C ALA A 113 26.32 53.34 -3.22
N GLY A 114 27.48 53.87 -3.62
CA GLY A 114 27.68 54.41 -4.96
C GLY A 114 27.73 53.34 -6.08
N ASN A 115 27.91 52.07 -5.72
CA ASN A 115 27.84 50.88 -6.57
C ASN A 115 26.90 49.86 -5.93
N ASP A 116 27.40 48.95 -5.09
CA ASP A 116 26.61 47.84 -4.53
C ASP A 116 26.43 47.91 -3.01
N LEU A 117 25.25 47.50 -2.55
CA LEU A 117 24.96 47.26 -1.13
C LEU A 117 24.81 45.76 -0.91
N ASN A 118 25.67 45.16 -0.10
CA ASN A 118 25.71 43.73 0.14
C ASN A 118 25.43 43.40 1.61
N LEU A 119 24.39 42.62 1.89
CA LEU A 119 24.11 42.01 3.19
C LEU A 119 24.29 40.50 3.06
N LEU A 120 25.46 40.01 3.46
CA LEU A 120 25.90 38.64 3.23
C LEU A 120 25.92 37.84 4.53
N ALA A 121 25.69 36.54 4.39
CA ALA A 121 25.89 35.58 5.47
C ALA A 121 27.34 35.11 5.54
N ALA A 122 27.70 34.52 6.68
CA ALA A 122 28.88 33.66 6.84
C ALA A 122 28.44 32.27 7.32
N HIS A 123 29.39 31.35 7.53
CA HIS A 123 29.10 29.98 7.94
C HIS A 123 29.89 29.58 9.18
N ASP A 124 29.19 29.15 10.23
CA ASP A 124 29.78 28.43 11.34
C ASP A 124 29.95 26.96 10.98
N GLU A 125 31.14 26.42 11.20
CA GLU A 125 31.49 25.05 10.83
C GLU A 125 31.79 24.23 12.07
N SER A 126 31.35 22.98 12.08
CA SER A 126 31.77 22.00 13.08
C SER A 126 32.06 20.66 12.44
N TYR A 127 33.23 20.11 12.74
CA TYR A 127 33.67 18.81 12.28
C TYR A 127 34.03 17.94 13.48
N SER A 128 33.56 16.69 13.50
CA SER A 128 33.96 15.70 14.50
C SER A 128 34.31 14.38 13.83
N TYR A 129 35.42 13.78 14.23
CA TYR A 129 35.82 12.45 13.80
C TYR A 129 36.28 11.63 15.00
N TYR A 130 35.79 10.40 15.08
CA TYR A 130 36.14 9.45 16.12
C TYR A 130 36.33 8.06 15.53
N SER A 131 37.47 7.45 15.81
CA SER A 131 37.81 6.09 15.41
C SER A 131 38.34 5.31 16.60
N LYS A 132 37.88 4.07 16.75
CA LYS A 132 38.34 3.16 17.81
C LYS A 132 38.49 1.74 17.31
N LYS A 133 39.67 1.16 17.53
CA LYS A 133 39.98 -0.25 17.28
C LYS A 133 40.24 -0.96 18.61
N LYS A 134 39.55 -2.07 18.85
CA LYS A 134 39.80 -2.97 19.99
C LYS A 134 40.11 -4.37 19.49
N LYS A 135 41.20 -4.94 19.97
CA LYS A 135 41.49 -6.38 19.88
C LYS A 135 41.22 -7.02 21.25
N GLY A 136 40.63 -8.20 21.27
CA GLY A 136 40.39 -9.02 22.46
C GLY A 136 40.84 -10.47 22.22
N SER A 137 40.67 -11.32 23.24
CA SER A 137 41.04 -12.74 23.18
C SER A 137 40.22 -13.51 22.13
N PHE A 138 40.75 -14.65 21.68
CA PHE A 138 40.08 -15.56 20.73
C PHE A 138 39.72 -14.91 19.37
N GLY A 139 40.65 -14.13 18.80
CA GLY A 139 40.46 -13.50 17.47
C GLY A 139 39.36 -12.42 17.43
N ARG A 140 38.83 -12.00 18.60
CA ARG A 140 37.82 -10.95 18.70
C ARG A 140 38.42 -9.60 18.33
N SER A 141 37.84 -8.93 17.34
CA SER A 141 38.20 -7.57 16.97
C SER A 141 36.94 -6.73 16.78
N SER A 142 37.03 -5.44 17.10
CA SER A 142 35.97 -4.49 16.78
C SER A 142 36.58 -3.17 16.34
N SER A 143 35.97 -2.56 15.33
CA SER A 143 36.26 -1.20 14.88
C SER A 143 34.97 -0.39 14.93
N ARG A 144 35.05 0.86 15.38
CA ARG A 144 33.98 1.84 15.24
C ARG A 144 34.59 3.12 14.69
N MET A 145 33.87 3.75 13.77
CA MET A 145 34.16 5.06 13.21
C MET A 145 32.86 5.87 13.24
N SER A 146 32.97 7.15 13.57
CA SER A 146 31.91 8.14 13.38
C SER A 146 32.57 9.44 12.94
N GLU A 147 31.95 10.08 11.97
CA GLU A 147 32.36 11.36 11.40
C GLU A 147 31.08 12.20 11.24
N SER A 148 31.15 13.48 11.58
CA SER A 148 30.05 14.40 11.38
C SER A 148 30.58 15.77 11.01
N GLU A 149 29.85 16.46 10.15
CA GLU A 149 30.16 17.80 9.68
C GLU A 149 28.87 18.61 9.67
N ALA A 150 28.92 19.86 10.10
CA ALA A 150 27.80 20.79 10.03
C ALA A 150 28.31 22.16 9.59
N SER A 151 27.60 22.81 8.67
CA SER A 151 27.78 24.20 8.28
C SER A 151 26.46 24.94 8.49
N THR A 152 26.48 25.98 9.33
CA THR A 152 25.29 26.75 9.73
C THR A 152 25.48 28.22 9.36
N VAL A 153 24.47 28.80 8.73
CA VAL A 153 24.42 30.18 8.26
C VAL A 153 24.38 31.16 9.44
N VAL A 154 25.20 32.20 9.35
CA VAL A 154 25.22 33.35 10.26
C VAL A 154 24.89 34.61 9.46
N SER A 155 23.69 35.12 9.65
CA SER A 155 23.10 36.20 8.86
C SER A 155 23.64 37.59 9.21
N SER A 156 23.60 38.51 8.24
CA SER A 156 23.59 39.95 8.54
C SER A 156 22.18 40.42 8.91
N SER A 157 22.07 41.46 9.76
CA SER A 157 20.77 42.05 10.11
C SER A 157 20.81 43.57 10.23
N ILE A 158 19.83 44.24 9.62
CA ILE A 158 19.57 45.67 9.77
C ILE A 158 18.20 45.84 10.44
N GLN A 159 18.14 46.58 11.54
CA GLN A 159 16.90 46.83 12.28
C GLN A 159 16.73 48.32 12.55
N ALA A 160 15.63 48.89 12.09
CA ALA A 160 15.24 50.27 12.37
C ALA A 160 13.92 50.36 13.13
N GLY A 161 13.78 51.40 13.96
CA GLY A 161 12.57 51.63 14.74
C GLY A 161 11.43 52.24 13.90
N GLN A 162 11.74 53.26 13.10
CA GLN A 162 10.76 54.08 12.39
C GLN A 162 10.88 54.02 10.87
N GLY A 163 12.06 53.74 10.31
CA GLY A 163 12.25 53.68 8.85
C GLY A 163 13.63 53.14 8.47
N ALA A 164 13.71 52.43 7.36
CA ALA A 164 14.99 51.97 6.80
C ALA A 164 15.03 52.20 5.30
N GLU A 165 16.13 52.79 4.80
CA GLU A 165 16.36 53.04 3.38
C GLU A 165 17.71 52.45 2.98
N LEU A 166 17.68 51.49 2.05
CA LEU A 166 18.85 50.80 1.49
C LEU A 166 18.94 51.16 0.01
N VAL A 167 19.94 51.96 -0.36
CA VAL A 167 20.10 52.49 -1.71
C VAL A 167 21.45 52.09 -2.30
N ALA A 168 21.41 51.55 -3.52
CA ALA A 168 22.59 51.28 -4.33
C ALA A 168 22.39 51.83 -5.75
N LYS A 169 23.39 52.50 -6.32
CA LYS A 169 23.28 52.94 -7.73
C LYS A 169 23.36 51.78 -8.72
N ARG A 170 23.90 50.63 -8.32
CA ARG A 170 23.97 49.42 -9.13
C ARG A 170 23.08 48.35 -8.51
N ASP A 171 23.57 47.52 -7.59
CA ASP A 171 22.81 46.37 -7.09
C ASP A 171 22.64 46.38 -5.56
N VAL A 172 21.51 45.85 -5.09
CA VAL A 172 21.33 45.45 -3.69
C VAL A 172 21.27 43.93 -3.61
N ASN A 173 22.19 43.33 -2.85
CA ASN A 173 22.27 41.88 -2.66
C ASN A 173 22.05 41.54 -1.19
N VAL A 174 21.09 40.67 -0.89
CA VAL A 174 20.81 40.19 0.47
C VAL A 174 20.77 38.67 0.43
N GLU A 175 21.77 38.04 1.04
CA GLU A 175 21.92 36.59 1.10
C GLU A 175 21.68 36.11 2.54
N ALA A 176 20.62 35.32 2.72
CA ALA A 176 20.21 34.74 4.01
C ALA A 176 20.21 35.75 5.18
N SER A 177 19.99 37.02 4.87
CA SER A 177 20.15 38.15 5.76
C SER A 177 18.85 38.95 5.85
N SER A 178 18.75 39.81 6.87
CA SER A 178 17.51 40.54 7.14
C SER A 178 17.68 42.05 7.15
N ALA A 179 16.66 42.76 6.68
CA ALA A 179 16.50 44.19 6.88
C ALA A 179 15.06 44.46 7.30
N SER A 180 14.86 45.26 8.35
CA SER A 180 13.53 45.47 8.93
C SER A 180 13.32 46.88 9.47
N SER A 181 12.09 47.37 9.34
CA SER A 181 11.57 48.57 10.02
C SER A 181 10.38 48.19 10.90
N THR A 182 10.40 48.56 12.18
CA THR A 182 9.38 48.09 13.14
C THR A 182 8.03 48.78 12.95
N LYS A 183 8.03 50.09 12.67
CA LYS A 183 6.81 50.91 12.64
C LYS A 183 6.60 51.70 11.35
N GLY A 184 7.56 51.72 10.44
CA GLY A 184 7.44 52.48 9.21
C GLY A 184 8.01 51.77 8.00
N GLU A 185 8.40 52.56 7.01
CA GLU A 185 8.76 52.04 5.69
C GLU A 185 10.14 51.37 5.70
N LEU A 186 10.26 50.26 4.97
CA LEU A 186 11.51 49.72 4.48
C LEU A 186 11.55 49.93 2.95
N ALA A 187 12.46 50.79 2.50
CA ALA A 187 12.70 51.05 1.08
C ALA A 187 14.04 50.44 0.66
N VAL A 188 14.01 49.60 -0.38
CA VAL A 188 15.19 49.01 -1.01
C VAL A 188 15.22 49.43 -2.48
N VAL A 189 16.22 50.22 -2.86
CA VAL A 189 16.31 50.82 -4.19
C VAL A 189 17.66 50.52 -4.85
N ALA A 190 17.60 49.85 -6.00
CA ALA A 190 18.76 49.58 -6.84
C ALA A 190 18.61 50.23 -8.21
N GLY A 191 19.68 50.87 -8.71
CA GLY A 191 19.70 51.40 -10.08
C GLY A 191 19.70 50.31 -11.16
N ARG A 192 20.04 49.06 -10.80
CA ARG A 192 20.04 47.90 -11.68
C ARG A 192 19.26 46.73 -11.05
N ASP A 193 19.84 45.93 -10.17
CA ASP A 193 19.18 44.70 -9.68
C ASP A 193 18.98 44.67 -8.16
N VAL A 194 17.88 44.05 -7.70
CA VAL A 194 17.73 43.63 -6.30
C VAL A 194 17.68 42.10 -6.23
N ASN A 195 18.60 41.49 -5.49
CA ASN A 195 18.73 40.05 -5.35
C ASN A 195 18.54 39.63 -3.88
N LEU A 196 17.50 38.84 -3.62
CA LEU A 196 17.25 38.17 -2.34
C LEU A 196 17.48 36.67 -2.51
N THR A 197 18.53 36.14 -1.90
CA THR A 197 18.93 34.74 -2.05
C THR A 197 18.96 34.03 -0.70
N ALA A 198 18.72 32.72 -0.75
CA ALA A 198 18.92 31.85 0.40
C ALA A 198 20.35 31.31 0.45
N ALA A 199 20.83 31.00 1.64
CA ALA A 199 22.09 30.27 1.88
C ALA A 199 21.80 28.88 2.44
N GLU A 200 22.67 27.92 2.14
CA GLU A 200 22.49 26.52 2.51
C GLU A 200 23.08 26.21 3.89
N ASN A 201 22.26 25.63 4.76
CA ASN A 201 22.72 24.92 5.96
C ASN A 201 22.93 23.46 5.59
N SER A 202 24.09 22.89 5.92
CA SER A 202 24.38 21.47 5.63
C SER A 202 24.78 20.69 6.87
N TYR A 203 24.36 19.43 6.93
CA TYR A 203 24.76 18.49 7.95
C TYR A 203 25.05 17.14 7.30
N SER A 204 26.21 16.56 7.60
CA SER A 204 26.56 15.21 7.18
C SER A 204 26.98 14.37 8.38
N SER A 205 26.61 13.10 8.39
CA SER A 205 27.07 12.14 9.39
C SER A 205 27.36 10.80 8.74
N VAL A 206 28.48 10.19 9.11
CA VAL A 206 28.89 8.86 8.67
C VAL A 206 29.25 8.06 9.91
N SER A 207 28.75 6.84 10.01
CA SER A 207 29.16 5.91 11.06
C SER A 207 29.36 4.51 10.50
N ALA A 208 30.45 3.87 10.93
CA ALA A 208 30.74 2.50 10.55
C ALA A 208 31.14 1.69 11.79
N LYS A 209 30.61 0.48 11.91
CA LYS A 209 30.97 -0.46 12.98
C LYS A 209 31.21 -1.85 12.40
N SER A 210 32.36 -2.44 12.74
CA SER A 210 32.66 -3.83 12.45
C SER A 210 33.00 -4.59 13.72
N LYS A 211 32.54 -5.83 13.80
CA LYS A 211 32.87 -6.77 14.87
C LYS A 211 33.16 -8.12 14.24
N SER A 212 34.32 -8.68 14.53
CA SER A 212 34.64 -10.07 14.21
C SER A 212 35.04 -10.81 15.47
N GLY A 213 34.86 -12.12 15.49
CA GLY A 213 35.34 -12.97 16.57
C GLY A 213 34.97 -14.42 16.33
N GLY A 214 35.72 -15.31 16.96
CA GLY A 214 35.45 -16.74 16.93
C GLY A 214 35.61 -17.37 18.30
N LEU A 215 34.97 -18.51 18.48
CA LEU A 215 35.19 -19.39 19.62
C LEU A 215 35.13 -20.82 19.09
N GLY A 216 36.22 -21.57 19.28
CA GLY A 216 36.39 -22.91 18.73
C GLY A 216 36.26 -22.93 17.20
N LEU A 217 35.41 -23.82 16.68
CA LEU A 217 35.17 -24.02 15.24
C LEU A 217 34.21 -23.00 14.62
N SER A 218 33.72 -21.99 15.35
CA SER A 218 32.76 -20.99 14.84
C SER A 218 33.36 -19.58 14.76
N SER A 219 33.00 -18.82 13.73
CA SER A 219 33.34 -17.41 13.59
C SER A 219 32.15 -16.58 13.11
N THR A 220 32.06 -15.34 13.57
CA THR A 220 31.05 -14.37 13.14
C THR A 220 31.72 -13.04 12.84
N SER A 221 31.42 -12.47 11.68
CA SER A 221 31.71 -11.08 11.36
C SER A 221 30.42 -10.31 11.06
N LYS A 222 30.32 -9.10 11.60
CA LYS A 222 29.24 -8.14 11.38
C LYS A 222 29.86 -6.81 10.97
N ALA A 223 29.35 -6.20 9.92
CA ALA A 223 29.68 -4.85 9.49
C ALA A 223 28.38 -4.07 9.30
N ASN A 224 28.34 -2.83 9.78
CA ASN A 224 27.26 -1.90 9.47
C ASN A 224 27.90 -0.55 9.13
N ALA A 225 27.37 0.12 8.12
CA ALA A 225 27.67 1.50 7.83
C ALA A 225 26.36 2.28 7.63
N GLN A 226 26.34 3.53 8.05
CA GLN A 226 25.23 4.44 7.85
C GLN A 226 25.83 5.79 7.51
N SER A 227 25.31 6.44 6.48
CA SER A 227 25.56 7.85 6.21
C SER A 227 24.24 8.58 6.03
N SER A 228 24.20 9.83 6.43
CA SER A 228 23.08 10.74 6.22
C SER A 228 23.63 12.11 5.90
N SER A 229 23.07 12.78 4.90
CA SER A 229 23.30 14.19 4.65
C SER A 229 21.96 14.91 4.53
N TYR A 230 21.91 16.13 5.01
CA TYR A 230 20.76 17.00 4.86
C TYR A 230 21.24 18.41 4.56
N THR A 231 20.64 19.04 3.56
CA THR A 231 20.81 20.45 3.21
C THR A 231 19.46 21.12 3.36
N SER A 232 19.40 22.17 4.18
CA SER A 232 18.27 23.09 4.31
C SER A 232 18.66 24.48 3.83
N VAL A 233 17.68 25.34 3.56
CA VAL A 233 17.96 26.70 3.09
C VAL A 233 17.45 27.74 4.07
N GLN A 234 18.21 28.82 4.23
CA GLN A 234 17.83 29.99 5.01
C GLN A 234 17.70 31.20 4.10
N GLY A 235 16.47 31.70 3.95
CA GLY A 235 16.14 32.83 3.08
C GLY A 235 16.51 34.19 3.64
N ALA A 236 16.64 35.19 2.75
CA ALA A 236 16.65 36.59 3.13
C ALA A 236 15.26 37.05 3.59
N THR A 237 15.19 38.09 4.43
CA THR A 237 13.91 38.64 4.90
C THR A 237 13.92 40.17 4.90
N LEU A 238 13.00 40.77 4.15
CA LEU A 238 12.70 42.20 4.18
C LEU A 238 11.35 42.42 4.85
N SER A 239 11.29 43.28 5.87
CA SER A 239 10.02 43.56 6.58
C SER A 239 9.84 45.03 7.00
N GLY A 240 8.59 45.50 6.99
CA GLY A 240 8.25 46.88 7.34
C GLY A 240 6.76 47.04 7.66
N ASP A 241 6.33 48.25 8.07
CA ASP A 241 4.92 48.59 7.97
C ASP A 241 4.53 48.70 6.48
N THR A 242 5.37 49.37 5.70
CA THR A 242 5.35 49.33 4.24
C THR A 242 6.71 48.83 3.76
N THR A 243 6.73 47.93 2.77
CA THR A 243 7.96 47.41 2.18
C THR A 243 7.96 47.70 0.69
N VAL A 244 8.89 48.54 0.23
CA VAL A 244 9.06 48.92 -1.18
C VAL A 244 10.39 48.39 -1.68
N VAL A 245 10.36 47.60 -2.75
CA VAL A 245 11.55 47.11 -3.44
C VAL A 245 11.50 47.60 -4.88
N GLN A 246 12.51 48.35 -5.29
CA GLN A 246 12.59 48.94 -6.62
C GLN A 246 13.93 48.65 -7.28
N ALA A 247 13.89 48.14 -8.51
CA ALA A 247 15.06 47.86 -9.33
C ALA A 247 14.91 48.52 -10.71
N GLY A 248 15.97 49.17 -11.20
CA GLY A 248 16.01 49.71 -12.56
C GLY A 248 15.93 48.63 -13.66
N ARG A 249 16.29 47.38 -13.32
CA ARG A 249 16.27 46.22 -14.20
C ARG A 249 15.48 45.06 -13.57
N ASP A 250 16.08 44.21 -12.75
CA ASP A 250 15.44 42.97 -12.28
C ASP A 250 15.29 42.88 -10.75
N ILE A 251 14.21 42.24 -10.28
CA ILE A 251 14.08 41.80 -8.88
C ILE A 251 14.03 40.26 -8.86
N SER A 252 14.94 39.64 -8.10
CA SER A 252 14.97 38.19 -7.88
C SER A 252 14.79 37.87 -6.40
N VAL A 253 13.85 36.98 -6.08
CA VAL A 253 13.57 36.51 -4.71
C VAL A 253 13.53 34.98 -4.72
N ALA A 254 14.53 34.33 -4.11
CA ALA A 254 14.65 32.88 -4.08
C ALA A 254 14.63 32.36 -2.63
N ALA A 255 13.65 31.50 -2.33
CA ALA A 255 13.36 30.98 -0.98
C ALA A 255 13.43 32.06 0.12
N SER A 256 12.94 33.28 -0.17
CA SER A 256 13.13 34.47 0.65
C SER A 256 11.80 35.19 0.90
N ASN A 257 11.79 36.11 1.88
CA ASN A 257 10.58 36.77 2.36
C ASN A 257 10.61 38.28 2.10
N VAL A 258 9.55 38.82 1.51
CA VAL A 258 9.30 40.27 1.42
C VAL A 258 7.91 40.55 1.97
N VAL A 259 7.85 41.01 3.21
CA VAL A 259 6.60 41.10 3.96
C VAL A 259 6.36 42.48 4.52
N SER A 260 5.09 42.84 4.75
CA SER A 260 4.71 44.10 5.38
C SER A 260 3.45 43.96 6.23
N THR A 261 3.17 44.96 7.06
CA THR A 261 1.88 45.06 7.75
C THR A 261 0.82 45.73 6.87
N GLY A 262 1.14 46.87 6.26
CA GLY A 262 0.24 47.73 5.51
C GLY A 262 0.33 47.62 3.98
N LYS A 263 1.53 47.54 3.39
CA LYS A 263 1.67 47.40 1.93
C LYS A 263 3.02 46.84 1.49
N THR A 264 3.01 45.91 0.55
CA THR A 264 4.21 45.39 -0.11
C THR A 264 4.19 45.78 -1.59
N ALA A 265 5.24 46.44 -2.07
CA ALA A 265 5.34 46.90 -3.46
C ALA A 265 6.69 46.50 -4.09
N LEU A 266 6.67 45.71 -5.16
CA LEU A 266 7.85 45.34 -5.96
C LEU A 266 7.75 45.96 -7.35
N ARG A 267 8.77 46.70 -7.78
CA ARG A 267 8.81 47.36 -9.09
C ARG A 267 10.14 47.12 -9.80
N ALA A 268 10.09 46.49 -10.97
CA ALA A 268 11.26 46.20 -11.79
C ALA A 268 11.10 46.79 -13.19
N GLY A 269 12.15 47.40 -13.74
CA GLY A 269 12.16 47.90 -15.12
C GLY A 269 12.05 46.80 -16.18
N ASN A 270 12.48 45.58 -15.85
CA ASN A 270 12.39 44.38 -16.66
C ASN A 270 11.64 43.28 -15.88
N ASP A 271 12.32 42.36 -15.22
CA ASP A 271 11.72 41.12 -14.73
C ASP A 271 11.55 41.10 -13.20
N ILE A 272 10.47 40.48 -12.71
CA ILE A 272 10.30 40.07 -11.31
C ILE A 272 10.24 38.54 -11.27
N ILE A 273 11.20 37.92 -10.57
CA ILE A 273 11.34 36.47 -10.44
C ILE A 273 11.21 36.09 -8.97
N ILE A 274 10.14 35.38 -8.63
CA ILE A 274 9.89 34.82 -7.30
C ILE A 274 9.99 33.29 -7.42
N ASP A 275 11.01 32.71 -6.80
CA ASP A 275 11.35 31.30 -6.97
C ASP A 275 11.54 30.57 -5.64
N SER A 276 11.57 29.25 -5.74
CA SER A 276 11.85 28.32 -4.67
C SER A 276 13.28 27.78 -4.76
N VAL A 277 13.82 27.27 -3.65
CA VAL A 277 15.13 26.59 -3.62
C VAL A 277 14.98 25.20 -3.02
N ALA A 278 15.66 24.22 -3.61
CA ALA A 278 15.53 22.82 -3.22
C ALA A 278 16.35 22.48 -1.97
N GLU A 279 15.69 21.95 -0.93
CA GLU A 279 16.31 21.23 0.17
C GLU A 279 16.49 19.76 -0.18
N THR A 280 17.58 19.14 0.29
CA THR A 280 17.90 17.74 -0.04
C THR A 280 18.21 16.93 1.22
N SER A 281 17.62 15.74 1.35
CA SER A 281 17.95 14.76 2.37
C SER A 281 18.37 13.44 1.74
N GLU A 282 19.57 12.96 2.06
CA GLU A 282 20.06 11.67 1.60
C GLU A 282 20.41 10.77 2.79
N SER A 283 20.09 9.48 2.68
CA SER A 283 20.52 8.49 3.65
C SER A 283 20.92 7.20 2.96
N HIS A 284 22.02 6.62 3.43
CA HIS A 284 22.50 5.31 3.03
C HIS A 284 22.69 4.46 4.28
N ARG A 285 22.21 3.23 4.25
CA ARG A 285 22.42 2.26 5.31
C ARG A 285 22.80 0.91 4.72
N SER A 286 23.91 0.36 5.17
CA SER A 286 24.34 -0.99 4.83
C SER A 286 24.58 -1.85 6.06
N GLU A 287 24.12 -3.09 6.01
CA GLU A 287 24.36 -4.11 7.03
C GLU A 287 24.85 -5.39 6.35
N SER A 288 25.88 -6.02 6.90
CA SER A 288 26.32 -7.36 6.50
C SER A 288 26.72 -8.21 7.70
N LYS A 289 26.26 -9.46 7.71
CA LYS A 289 26.55 -10.46 8.75
C LYS A 289 26.97 -11.76 8.09
N LYS A 290 28.20 -12.19 8.33
CA LYS A 290 28.75 -13.48 7.89
C LYS A 290 29.02 -14.37 9.11
N LYS A 291 28.49 -15.58 9.11
CA LYS A 291 28.86 -16.65 10.04
C LYS A 291 29.62 -17.72 9.26
N SER A 292 30.69 -18.26 9.83
CA SER A 292 31.42 -19.39 9.25
C SER A 292 31.75 -20.43 10.32
N GLY A 293 31.93 -21.68 9.92
CA GLY A 293 32.23 -22.79 10.81
C GLY A 293 30.98 -23.41 11.42
N LEU A 294 31.09 -23.94 12.64
CA LEU A 294 29.99 -24.62 13.34
C LEU A 294 28.91 -23.61 13.77
N MET A 295 27.71 -23.71 13.22
CA MET A 295 26.57 -22.84 13.51
C MET A 295 25.35 -23.69 13.86
N SER A 296 24.50 -23.23 14.77
CA SER A 296 23.19 -23.86 14.98
C SER A 296 22.33 -23.68 13.72
N SER A 297 21.66 -24.75 13.28
CA SER A 297 20.76 -24.75 12.13
C SER A 297 19.39 -24.13 12.41
N GLY A 298 19.14 -23.64 13.65
CA GLY A 298 17.82 -23.21 14.11
C GLY A 298 16.99 -24.38 14.64
N GLY A 299 17.51 -25.08 15.65
CA GLY A 299 16.99 -26.31 16.26
C GLY A 299 18.13 -27.11 16.94
N ILE A 300 17.93 -28.42 17.17
CA ILE A 300 18.96 -29.34 17.74
C ILE A 300 20.02 -29.79 16.70
N GLY A 301 20.12 -29.11 15.55
CA GLY A 301 21.09 -29.40 14.49
C GLY A 301 22.30 -28.44 14.45
N ILE A 302 23.43 -28.96 13.98
CA ILE A 302 24.69 -28.24 13.76
C ILE A 302 25.02 -28.18 12.27
N THR A 303 25.21 -26.99 11.73
CA THR A 303 25.72 -26.76 10.37
C THR A 303 27.18 -26.36 10.43
N LEU A 304 28.09 -27.08 9.77
CA LEU A 304 29.43 -26.64 9.47
C LEU A 304 29.44 -25.98 8.08
N GLY A 305 29.58 -24.66 8.02
CA GLY A 305 29.47 -23.96 6.74
C GLY A 305 29.68 -22.46 6.79
N THR A 306 29.12 -21.74 5.83
CA THR A 306 29.10 -20.28 5.75
C THR A 306 27.68 -19.77 5.51
N ALA A 307 27.31 -18.68 6.17
CA ALA A 307 26.03 -17.99 5.97
C ALA A 307 26.25 -16.48 5.97
N LYS A 308 25.85 -15.79 4.91
CA LYS A 308 25.97 -14.33 4.73
C LYS A 308 24.60 -13.72 4.46
N ASN A 309 24.25 -12.70 5.24
CA ASN A 309 23.12 -11.80 4.98
C ASN A 309 23.66 -10.39 4.76
N ALA A 310 23.16 -9.68 3.75
CA ALA A 310 23.49 -8.30 3.45
C ALA A 310 22.23 -7.51 3.06
N SER A 311 22.12 -6.27 3.54
CA SER A 311 21.02 -5.35 3.22
C SER A 311 21.59 -3.97 2.95
N THR A 312 21.11 -3.29 1.91
CA THR A 312 21.35 -1.86 1.66
C THR A 312 20.03 -1.13 1.51
N GLN A 313 19.97 0.10 1.99
CA GLN A 313 18.86 1.02 1.82
C GLN A 313 19.43 2.39 1.49
N ASP A 314 18.94 2.96 0.39
CA ASP A 314 19.29 4.27 -0.13
C ASP A 314 18.01 5.09 -0.21
N THR A 315 18.02 6.32 0.28
CA THR A 315 16.86 7.21 0.19
C THR A 315 17.34 8.62 -0.10
N ARG A 316 16.74 9.28 -1.08
CA ARG A 316 16.98 10.68 -1.45
C ARG A 316 15.65 11.40 -1.58
N THR A 317 15.49 12.46 -0.81
CA THR A 317 14.31 13.34 -0.82
C THR A 317 14.75 14.75 -1.23
N VAL A 318 14.00 15.39 -2.12
CA VAL A 318 14.17 16.78 -2.55
C VAL A 318 12.84 17.49 -2.35
N VAL A 319 12.85 18.61 -1.63
CA VAL A 319 11.65 19.44 -1.39
C VAL A 319 11.97 20.90 -1.70
N ASN A 320 11.05 21.63 -2.32
CA ASN A 320 11.27 23.02 -2.68
C ASN A 320 10.75 23.96 -1.59
N GLN A 321 11.62 24.82 -1.09
CA GLN A 321 11.29 25.89 -0.16
C GLN A 321 10.95 27.16 -0.95
N GLY A 322 9.67 27.55 -0.93
CA GLY A 322 9.15 28.72 -1.63
C GLY A 322 9.53 30.06 -0.99
N SER A 323 9.38 31.13 -1.77
CA SER A 323 9.43 32.51 -1.29
C SER A 323 8.06 32.95 -0.76
N THR A 324 8.05 33.93 0.15
CA THR A 324 6.81 34.54 0.67
C THR A 324 6.79 36.04 0.40
N ILE A 325 5.82 36.50 -0.39
CA ILE A 325 5.58 37.93 -0.63
C ILE A 325 4.23 38.29 -0.01
N GLY A 326 4.18 39.24 0.93
CA GLY A 326 2.87 39.49 1.55
C GLY A 326 2.67 40.77 2.32
N SER A 327 1.40 41.10 2.54
CA SER A 327 0.96 42.18 3.41
C SER A 327 -0.14 41.68 4.33
N VAL A 328 0.02 41.84 5.64
CA VAL A 328 -0.91 41.27 6.62
C VAL A 328 -2.29 41.94 6.58
N LEU A 329 -2.33 43.27 6.46
CA LEU A 329 -3.57 44.07 6.56
C LEU A 329 -3.87 44.90 5.30
N GLY A 330 -2.97 44.92 4.31
CA GLY A 330 -3.19 45.68 3.09
C GLY A 330 -2.76 44.95 1.83
N ASP A 331 -2.20 45.71 0.90
CA ASP A 331 -2.09 45.29 -0.50
C ASP A 331 -0.72 44.72 -0.85
N VAL A 332 -0.70 43.81 -1.82
CA VAL A 332 0.52 43.41 -2.53
C VAL A 332 0.43 43.92 -3.97
N ASP A 333 1.47 44.64 -4.40
CA ASP A 333 1.56 45.22 -5.73
C ASP A 333 2.89 44.85 -6.38
N MET A 334 2.85 44.13 -7.50
CA MET A 334 4.05 43.74 -8.25
C MET A 334 3.93 44.20 -9.70
N ARG A 335 4.91 44.99 -10.15
CA ARG A 335 4.96 45.52 -11.52
C ARG A 335 6.32 45.25 -12.15
N ALA A 336 6.33 44.37 -13.16
CA ALA A 336 7.46 44.10 -14.03
C ALA A 336 7.26 44.83 -15.37
N GLY A 337 8.32 45.44 -15.92
CA GLY A 337 8.27 45.98 -17.28
C GLY A 337 8.23 44.90 -18.37
N LYS A 338 8.67 43.68 -18.04
CA LYS A 338 8.68 42.49 -18.89
C LYS A 338 8.02 41.32 -18.18
N ASN A 339 8.75 40.32 -17.69
CA ASN A 339 8.14 39.09 -17.19
C ASN A 339 7.97 39.14 -15.67
N LEU A 340 6.81 38.68 -15.20
CA LEU A 340 6.56 38.38 -13.79
C LEU A 340 6.39 36.86 -13.65
N SER A 341 7.29 36.20 -12.93
CA SER A 341 7.22 34.75 -12.67
C SER A 341 7.17 34.44 -11.18
N ILE A 342 6.26 33.58 -10.76
CA ILE A 342 6.14 33.05 -9.40
C ILE A 342 6.16 31.52 -9.48
N THR A 343 7.10 30.87 -8.82
CA THR A 343 7.28 29.41 -8.85
C THR A 343 7.29 28.84 -7.43
N ALA A 344 6.40 27.89 -7.16
CA ALA A 344 6.25 27.20 -5.87
C ALA A 344 6.35 28.14 -4.65
N SER A 345 5.72 29.31 -4.75
CA SER A 345 5.86 30.40 -3.78
C SER A 345 4.49 30.97 -3.39
N ASP A 346 4.45 31.66 -2.25
CA ASP A 346 3.23 32.19 -1.66
C ASP A 346 3.16 33.71 -1.79
N VAL A 347 2.00 34.20 -2.22
CA VAL A 347 1.67 35.63 -2.24
C VAL A 347 0.39 35.87 -1.46
N VAL A 348 0.46 36.66 -0.39
CA VAL A 348 -0.69 36.83 0.53
C VAL A 348 -0.94 38.30 0.81
N ALA A 349 -2.17 38.77 0.63
CA ALA A 349 -2.59 40.12 0.98
C ALA A 349 -3.86 40.10 1.83
N GLY A 350 -3.89 40.89 2.91
CA GLY A 350 -5.11 41.15 3.68
C GLY A 350 -6.19 41.89 2.87
N LYS A 351 -5.78 42.63 1.83
CA LYS A 351 -6.66 43.31 0.87
C LYS A 351 -6.39 42.82 -0.55
N ASP A 352 -5.91 43.68 -1.45
CA ASP A 352 -5.84 43.39 -2.87
C ASP A 352 -4.44 42.90 -3.28
N ILE A 353 -4.41 41.97 -4.25
CA ILE A 353 -3.18 41.59 -4.95
C ILE A 353 -3.26 42.11 -6.39
N ASN A 354 -2.25 42.87 -6.82
CA ASN A 354 -2.14 43.39 -8.18
C ASN A 354 -0.82 42.94 -8.82
N LEU A 355 -0.89 42.11 -9.86
CA LEU A 355 0.25 41.60 -10.61
C LEU A 355 0.21 42.11 -12.04
N VAL A 356 1.28 42.79 -12.48
CA VAL A 356 1.38 43.34 -13.83
C VAL A 356 2.74 43.00 -14.44
N GLY A 357 2.72 42.48 -15.66
CA GLY A 357 3.90 42.27 -16.50
C GLY A 357 3.51 42.28 -17.97
N GLN A 358 4.49 42.38 -18.86
CA GLN A 358 4.30 42.02 -20.27
C GLN A 358 3.79 40.58 -20.39
N ASN A 359 4.43 39.63 -19.69
CA ASN A 359 3.96 38.25 -19.52
C ASN A 359 3.90 37.90 -18.03
N VAL A 360 2.97 37.02 -17.65
CA VAL A 360 2.83 36.55 -16.27
C VAL A 360 2.80 35.03 -16.21
N SER A 361 3.61 34.43 -15.34
CA SER A 361 3.67 32.97 -15.13
C SER A 361 3.60 32.62 -13.64
N ILE A 362 2.68 31.73 -13.27
CA ILE A 362 2.50 31.22 -11.91
C ILE A 362 2.61 29.70 -11.99
N LEU A 363 3.68 29.14 -11.46
CA LEU A 363 4.12 27.79 -11.77
C LEU A 363 4.28 26.93 -10.52
N ALA A 364 4.23 25.61 -10.72
CA ALA A 364 4.58 24.61 -9.72
C ALA A 364 6.05 24.19 -9.86
N ALA A 365 6.66 23.72 -8.77
CA ALA A 365 7.96 23.04 -8.76
C ALA A 365 7.80 21.55 -8.37
N ASP A 366 8.76 20.71 -8.73
CA ASP A 366 8.70 19.27 -8.46
C ASP A 366 9.48 18.85 -7.22
N ASN A 367 8.78 18.29 -6.23
CA ASN A 367 9.38 17.57 -5.11
C ASN A 367 9.63 16.12 -5.48
N GLN A 368 10.73 15.52 -5.00
CA GLN A 368 11.13 14.17 -5.38
C GLN A 368 11.42 13.30 -4.16
N ASN A 369 11.03 12.02 -4.23
CA ASN A 369 11.39 11.01 -3.25
C ASN A 369 11.79 9.72 -3.96
N VAL A 370 13.04 9.30 -3.78
CA VAL A 370 13.60 8.07 -4.34
C VAL A 370 14.07 7.18 -3.21
N SER A 371 13.54 5.95 -3.15
CA SER A 371 13.90 4.96 -2.16
C SER A 371 14.27 3.65 -2.84
N GLU A 372 15.46 3.13 -2.53
CA GLU A 372 15.95 1.87 -3.06
C GLU A 372 16.37 0.93 -1.93
N GLN A 373 15.87 -0.30 -1.95
CA GLN A 373 16.21 -1.34 -0.99
C GLN A 373 16.74 -2.58 -1.70
N THR A 374 17.89 -3.08 -1.27
CA THR A 374 18.47 -4.34 -1.76
C THR A 374 18.75 -5.30 -0.61
N ARG A 375 18.28 -6.55 -0.72
CA ARG A 375 18.59 -7.63 0.23
C ARG A 375 19.25 -8.81 -0.47
N LYS A 376 20.32 -9.35 0.11
CA LYS A 376 21.08 -10.49 -0.40
C LYS A 376 21.33 -11.51 0.70
N THR A 377 21.01 -12.77 0.47
CA THR A 377 21.29 -13.88 1.39
C THR A 377 22.03 -15.00 0.65
N SER A 378 23.00 -15.63 1.31
CA SER A 378 23.69 -16.81 0.80
C SER A 378 24.11 -17.74 1.92
N LYS A 379 23.83 -19.03 1.81
CA LYS A 379 24.23 -20.07 2.78
C LYS A 379 24.86 -21.24 2.04
N SER A 380 25.94 -21.81 2.56
CA SER A 380 26.53 -23.05 2.07
C SER A 380 27.13 -23.85 3.21
N GLY A 381 26.87 -25.16 3.34
CA GLY A 381 27.45 -25.95 4.42
C GLY A 381 26.90 -27.36 4.57
N LEU A 382 27.62 -28.17 5.35
CA LEU A 382 27.21 -29.49 5.84
C LEU A 382 26.36 -29.32 7.09
N THR A 383 25.11 -29.75 7.08
CA THR A 383 24.18 -29.67 8.21
C THR A 383 23.94 -31.06 8.77
N LEU A 384 24.30 -31.28 10.03
CA LEU A 384 23.99 -32.48 10.80
C LEU A 384 22.84 -32.15 11.76
N ALA A 385 21.64 -32.66 11.51
CA ALA A 385 20.44 -32.40 12.32
C ALA A 385 19.85 -33.70 12.84
N LEU A 386 19.34 -33.69 14.07
CA LEU A 386 18.54 -34.79 14.61
C LEU A 386 17.18 -34.81 13.87
N SER A 387 17.01 -35.75 12.95
CA SER A 387 15.75 -36.06 12.29
C SER A 387 14.95 -37.05 13.16
N GLY A 388 14.28 -36.54 14.19
CA GLY A 388 13.47 -37.34 15.11
C GLY A 388 12.14 -36.64 15.43
N THR A 389 11.07 -37.39 15.61
CA THR A 389 9.66 -36.95 15.71
C THR A 389 9.34 -36.00 16.88
N VAL A 390 10.31 -35.57 17.68
CA VAL A 390 10.11 -34.60 18.78
C VAL A 390 10.91 -33.29 18.58
N GLY A 391 11.69 -33.14 17.51
CA GLY A 391 12.47 -31.92 17.24
C GLY A 391 11.73 -30.80 16.50
N SER A 392 10.69 -31.11 15.73
CA SER A 392 9.93 -30.12 14.93
C SER A 392 8.79 -29.45 15.69
N ALA A 393 8.34 -30.02 16.82
CA ALA A 393 7.20 -29.52 17.59
C ALA A 393 7.53 -28.32 18.50
N ILE A 394 8.80 -28.01 18.76
CA ILE A 394 9.17 -26.90 19.67
C ILE A 394 9.61 -25.63 18.92
N ASP A 395 10.24 -25.74 17.74
CA ASP A 395 10.69 -24.54 16.99
C ASP A 395 9.63 -23.96 16.03
N ALA A 396 8.78 -24.82 15.44
CA ALA A 396 7.64 -24.36 14.63
C ALA A 396 6.61 -23.62 15.50
N THR A 397 6.41 -24.06 16.74
CA THR A 397 5.43 -23.47 17.66
C THR A 397 5.88 -22.11 18.20
N TYR A 398 7.19 -21.88 18.40
CA TYR A 398 7.68 -20.60 18.92
C TYR A 398 7.88 -19.53 17.84
N GLN A 399 8.44 -19.88 16.67
CA GLN A 399 8.67 -18.91 15.59
C GLN A 399 7.39 -18.60 14.81
N ASN A 400 6.53 -19.58 14.52
CA ASN A 400 5.26 -19.32 13.82
C ASN A 400 4.24 -18.64 14.74
N ALA A 401 4.21 -18.93 16.06
CA ALA A 401 3.35 -18.18 16.99
C ALA A 401 3.83 -16.73 17.20
N LYS A 402 5.14 -16.47 17.07
CA LYS A 402 5.67 -15.10 17.12
C LYS A 402 5.42 -14.32 15.83
N GLN A 403 5.33 -15.01 14.70
CA GLN A 403 5.02 -14.42 13.40
C GLN A 403 3.50 -14.20 13.22
N ALA A 404 2.67 -15.15 13.66
CA ALA A 404 1.21 -15.03 13.70
C ALA A 404 0.69 -14.00 14.72
N ARG A 405 1.50 -13.62 15.72
CA ARG A 405 1.19 -12.51 16.66
C ARG A 405 1.42 -11.11 16.08
N ASN A 406 2.07 -10.99 14.92
CA ASN A 406 2.43 -9.71 14.29
C ASN A 406 1.74 -9.49 12.93
N GLU A 407 0.78 -10.34 12.54
CA GLU A 407 -0.01 -10.19 11.30
C GLU A 407 -1.47 -9.80 11.63
N ASP A 408 -1.99 -8.74 10.98
CA ASP A 408 -3.30 -8.14 11.29
C ASP A 408 -4.52 -8.88 10.71
N ASP A 409 -4.33 -9.93 9.89
CA ASP A 409 -5.42 -10.71 9.26
C ASP A 409 -5.72 -12.00 10.03
N SER A 410 -6.88 -12.04 10.70
CA SER A 410 -7.33 -13.15 11.54
C SER A 410 -7.59 -14.46 10.78
N ARG A 411 -7.84 -14.43 9.46
CA ARG A 411 -8.06 -15.64 8.65
C ARG A 411 -6.76 -16.29 8.21
N LEU A 412 -5.78 -15.49 7.79
CA LEU A 412 -4.43 -16.00 7.48
C LEU A 412 -3.72 -16.49 8.76
N SER A 413 -3.89 -15.76 9.88
CA SER A 413 -3.42 -16.19 11.20
C SER A 413 -4.11 -17.48 11.68
N ALA A 414 -5.42 -17.64 11.44
CA ALA A 414 -6.14 -18.89 11.74
C ALA A 414 -5.70 -20.05 10.82
N LEU A 415 -5.45 -19.81 9.53
CA LEU A 415 -4.94 -20.83 8.60
C LEU A 415 -3.49 -21.25 8.92
N GLN A 416 -2.61 -20.29 9.24
CA GLN A 416 -1.27 -20.57 9.73
C GLN A 416 -1.30 -21.27 11.11
N GLY A 417 -2.26 -20.89 11.97
CA GLY A 417 -2.53 -21.54 13.26
C GLY A 417 -3.10 -22.95 13.14
N ILE A 418 -3.92 -23.23 12.13
CA ILE A 418 -4.41 -24.57 11.78
C ILE A 418 -3.26 -25.42 11.20
N LYS A 419 -2.41 -24.85 10.34
CA LYS A 419 -1.17 -25.51 9.86
C LYS A 419 -0.23 -25.86 11.02
N ALA A 420 -0.14 -25.01 12.04
CA ALA A 420 0.61 -25.26 13.27
C ALA A 420 -0.08 -26.27 14.23
N GLY A 421 -1.42 -26.32 14.26
CA GLY A 421 -2.20 -27.26 15.07
C GLY A 421 -2.24 -28.68 14.50
N LEU A 422 -2.35 -28.83 13.18
CA LEU A 422 -2.36 -30.12 12.48
C LEU A 422 -1.00 -30.83 12.55
N SER A 423 0.10 -30.09 12.52
CA SER A 423 1.45 -30.65 12.71
C SER A 423 1.72 -31.10 14.15
N GLY A 424 0.97 -30.59 15.14
CA GLY A 424 0.99 -31.06 16.54
C GLY A 424 0.21 -32.36 16.78
N VAL A 425 -0.89 -32.60 16.04
CA VAL A 425 -1.70 -33.82 16.15
C VAL A 425 -1.03 -35.02 15.47
N GLN A 426 -0.36 -34.81 14.34
CA GLN A 426 0.43 -35.85 13.66
C GLN A 426 1.58 -36.40 14.53
N ALA A 427 2.21 -35.53 15.32
CA ALA A 427 3.28 -35.93 16.24
C ALA A 427 2.76 -36.70 17.46
N TRP A 428 1.54 -36.41 17.93
CA TRP A 428 0.91 -37.10 19.06
C TRP A 428 0.37 -38.49 18.68
N GLN A 429 -0.23 -38.63 17.49
CA GLN A 429 -0.69 -39.92 16.97
C GLN A 429 0.47 -40.88 16.66
N ALA A 430 1.61 -40.37 16.18
CA ALA A 430 2.82 -41.16 15.99
C ALA A 430 3.45 -41.62 17.32
N ALA A 431 3.37 -40.82 18.40
CA ALA A 431 3.85 -41.20 19.73
C ALA A 431 2.96 -42.26 20.42
N GLN A 432 1.68 -42.34 20.05
CA GLN A 432 0.72 -43.29 20.63
C GLN A 432 0.81 -44.69 19.97
N GLN A 433 1.27 -44.77 18.71
CA GLN A 433 1.51 -46.04 18.01
C GLN A 433 2.65 -46.89 18.59
N SER A 434 3.54 -46.30 19.39
CA SER A 434 4.78 -46.97 19.86
C SER A 434 4.83 -47.17 21.38
N GLY A 435 3.68 -47.23 22.06
CA GLY A 435 3.57 -47.67 23.46
C GLY A 435 3.67 -46.57 24.53
N GLY A 436 3.58 -45.28 24.17
CA GLY A 436 3.61 -44.17 25.12
C GLY A 436 5.02 -43.80 25.62
N MET A 437 5.20 -42.53 26.00
CA MET A 437 6.50 -41.99 26.43
C MET A 437 6.85 -42.43 27.86
N THR A 438 7.56 -43.55 28.00
CA THR A 438 8.32 -43.87 29.21
C THR A 438 9.79 -43.45 29.04
N GLY A 439 10.49 -43.21 30.16
CA GLY A 439 11.87 -42.70 30.17
C GLY A 439 12.89 -43.60 29.44
N GLU A 440 12.56 -44.85 29.13
CA GLU A 440 13.40 -45.80 28.38
C GLU A 440 13.17 -45.77 26.86
N ASN A 441 11.96 -45.43 26.38
CA ASN A 441 11.63 -45.33 24.94
C ASN A 441 11.96 -43.98 24.31
N SER A 442 12.45 -43.02 25.10
CA SER A 442 12.81 -41.68 24.61
C SER A 442 14.01 -41.67 23.66
N ALA A 443 14.80 -42.75 23.63
CA ALA A 443 15.97 -42.92 22.76
C ALA A 443 15.66 -43.53 21.39
N GLN A 444 14.47 -44.13 21.18
CA GLN A 444 14.10 -44.82 19.93
C GLN A 444 13.64 -43.88 18.80
N PHE A 445 13.53 -42.57 19.04
CA PHE A 445 12.97 -41.61 18.07
C PHE A 445 13.99 -40.60 17.52
N VAL A 446 15.29 -40.94 17.51
CA VAL A 446 16.36 -40.04 17.05
C VAL A 446 16.94 -40.53 15.73
N GLY A 447 16.50 -39.96 14.61
CA GLY A 447 17.26 -40.06 13.37
C GLY A 447 18.34 -38.99 13.28
N ILE A 448 19.37 -39.23 12.47
CA ILE A 448 20.47 -38.29 12.20
C ILE A 448 20.48 -38.02 10.70
N SER A 449 20.34 -36.77 10.29
CA SER A 449 20.41 -36.32 8.90
C SER A 449 21.62 -35.42 8.68
N ALA A 450 22.40 -35.70 7.63
CA ALA A 450 23.59 -34.98 7.23
C ALA A 450 23.42 -34.45 5.79
N SER A 451 23.37 -33.14 5.57
CA SER A 451 23.13 -32.55 4.24
C SER A 451 24.11 -31.45 3.86
N LEU A 452 24.75 -31.55 2.69
CA LEU A 452 25.58 -30.51 2.09
C LEU A 452 24.78 -29.71 1.06
N GLY A 453 24.62 -28.40 1.25
CA GLY A 453 23.89 -27.57 0.30
C GLY A 453 24.40 -26.15 0.17
N SER A 454 23.97 -25.48 -0.91
CA SER A 454 24.19 -24.06 -1.16
C SER A 454 22.89 -23.37 -1.59
N GLN A 455 22.63 -22.17 -1.09
CA GLN A 455 21.44 -21.37 -1.37
C GLN A 455 21.82 -19.90 -1.51
N LYS A 456 21.22 -19.19 -2.47
CA LYS A 456 21.41 -17.76 -2.73
C LYS A 456 20.07 -17.10 -3.05
N SER A 457 19.84 -15.90 -2.53
CA SER A 457 18.68 -15.06 -2.87
C SER A 457 19.07 -13.58 -2.91
N SER A 458 18.48 -12.83 -3.84
CA SER A 458 18.66 -11.39 -4.01
C SER A 458 17.33 -10.74 -4.38
N SER A 459 16.98 -9.65 -3.70
CA SER A 459 15.84 -8.79 -4.05
C SER A 459 16.29 -7.32 -4.12
N ARG A 460 15.75 -6.56 -5.06
CA ARG A 460 15.92 -5.11 -5.22
C ARG A 460 14.55 -4.50 -5.50
N GLN A 461 14.22 -3.42 -4.81
CA GLN A 461 13.01 -2.64 -5.01
C GLN A 461 13.39 -1.17 -5.03
N ARG A 462 12.95 -0.44 -6.04
CA ARG A 462 13.18 1.00 -6.21
C ARG A 462 11.84 1.68 -6.43
N GLN A 463 11.56 2.69 -5.62
CA GLN A 463 10.36 3.52 -5.69
C GLN A 463 10.80 4.97 -5.95
N GLU A 464 10.18 5.62 -6.92
CA GLU A 464 10.38 7.02 -7.26
C GLU A 464 9.03 7.72 -7.22
N GLN A 465 8.96 8.90 -6.61
CA GLN A 465 7.77 9.74 -6.56
C GLN A 465 8.18 11.16 -6.93
N GLN A 466 7.40 11.81 -7.79
CA GLN A 466 7.49 13.23 -8.09
C GLN A 466 6.15 13.87 -7.75
N ILE A 467 6.16 14.88 -6.91
CA ILE A 467 4.96 15.57 -6.44
C ILE A 467 5.13 17.06 -6.76
N SER A 468 4.20 17.58 -7.54
CA SER A 468 4.14 19.00 -7.86
C SER A 468 3.73 19.83 -6.63
N GLN A 469 4.42 20.96 -6.43
CA GLN A 469 4.16 21.96 -5.42
C GLN A 469 3.82 23.27 -6.12
N GLY A 470 2.53 23.62 -6.17
CA GLY A 470 2.02 24.84 -6.77
C GLY A 470 2.36 26.10 -6.01
N SER A 471 2.22 27.24 -6.68
CA SER A 471 2.19 28.55 -6.03
C SER A 471 0.81 28.83 -5.44
N THR A 472 0.75 29.61 -4.36
CA THR A 472 -0.53 30.04 -3.77
C THR A 472 -0.64 31.57 -3.73
N LEU A 473 -1.72 32.11 -4.26
CA LEU A 473 -2.01 33.54 -4.25
C LEU A 473 -3.33 33.75 -3.49
N THR A 474 -3.30 34.47 -2.38
CA THR A 474 -4.48 34.68 -1.52
C THR A 474 -4.70 36.16 -1.22
N ALA A 475 -5.77 36.73 -1.77
CA ALA A 475 -6.20 38.10 -1.52
C ALA A 475 -7.47 38.13 -0.65
N GLY A 476 -7.47 38.88 0.45
CA GLY A 476 -8.69 39.13 1.24
C GLY A 476 -9.73 39.99 0.49
N GLY A 477 -9.27 40.78 -0.48
CA GLY A 477 -10.06 41.59 -1.41
C GLY A 477 -10.04 41.01 -2.82
N ASN A 478 -9.56 41.81 -3.78
CA ASN A 478 -9.50 41.46 -5.20
C ASN A 478 -8.13 40.89 -5.59
N LEU A 479 -8.12 39.96 -6.55
CA LEU A 479 -6.90 39.46 -7.19
C LEU A 479 -6.91 39.86 -8.67
N ASN A 480 -6.02 40.78 -9.05
CA ASN A 480 -5.89 41.28 -10.42
C ASN A 480 -4.54 40.85 -11.02
N ILE A 481 -4.59 40.13 -12.15
CA ILE A 481 -3.40 39.66 -12.87
C ILE A 481 -3.50 40.09 -14.33
N ILE A 482 -2.54 40.88 -14.78
CA ILE A 482 -2.57 41.55 -16.07
C ILE A 482 -1.27 41.27 -16.83
N ALA A 483 -1.37 40.53 -17.93
CA ALA A 483 -0.33 40.38 -18.94
C ALA A 483 -0.59 41.38 -20.08
N THR A 484 0.22 42.43 -20.15
CA THR A 484 -0.05 43.60 -21.01
C THR A 484 0.36 43.42 -22.47
N GLY A 485 1.27 42.49 -22.76
CA GLY A 485 1.93 42.42 -24.07
C GLY A 485 2.75 43.68 -24.40
N SER A 486 3.30 43.73 -25.62
CA SER A 486 4.11 44.84 -26.17
C SER A 486 3.27 45.99 -26.73
N GLY A 487 1.94 45.84 -26.80
CA GLY A 487 1.00 46.91 -27.13
C GLY A 487 0.01 46.60 -28.26
N ALA A 488 0.26 45.59 -29.09
CA ALA A 488 -0.70 45.12 -30.10
C ALA A 488 -1.52 43.94 -29.57
N VAL A 489 -2.86 44.07 -29.56
CA VAL A 489 -3.75 43.04 -29.02
C VAL A 489 -3.62 41.73 -29.80
N GLY A 490 -3.40 40.63 -29.09
CA GLY A 490 -3.32 39.28 -29.64
C GLY A 490 -1.94 38.85 -30.16
N GLU A 491 -0.92 39.73 -30.16
CA GLU A 491 0.43 39.38 -30.65
C GLU A 491 1.30 38.69 -29.59
N ASP A 492 1.31 39.21 -28.37
CA ASP A 492 2.04 38.70 -27.20
C ASP A 492 1.32 39.05 -25.88
N GLY A 493 1.90 38.67 -24.75
CA GLY A 493 1.34 38.93 -23.43
C GLY A 493 0.47 37.79 -22.94
N ASP A 494 1.14 36.68 -22.65
CA ASP A 494 0.49 35.48 -22.12
C ASP A 494 0.43 35.52 -20.59
N LEU A 495 -0.64 34.92 -20.07
CA LEU A 495 -0.82 34.63 -18.65
C LEU A 495 -0.94 33.12 -18.48
N ARG A 496 0.05 32.51 -17.82
CA ARG A 496 0.10 31.06 -17.55
C ARG A 496 0.00 30.76 -16.06
N VAL A 497 -0.85 29.80 -15.70
CA VAL A 497 -0.96 29.25 -14.34
C VAL A 497 -0.88 27.73 -14.40
N GLN A 498 0.00 27.12 -13.60
CA GLN A 498 0.21 25.67 -13.59
C GLN A 498 0.17 25.10 -12.17
N GLY A 499 -0.69 24.10 -11.94
CA GLY A 499 -0.88 23.37 -10.68
C GLY A 499 -1.00 24.27 -9.44
N SER A 500 -1.51 25.49 -9.61
CA SER A 500 -1.43 26.56 -8.60
C SER A 500 -2.83 26.99 -8.15
N LYS A 501 -2.89 27.60 -6.96
CA LYS A 501 -4.14 28.00 -6.32
C LYS A 501 -4.23 29.52 -6.19
N LEU A 502 -5.27 30.11 -6.78
CA LEU A 502 -5.53 31.55 -6.76
C LEU A 502 -6.86 31.80 -6.04
N GLN A 503 -6.85 32.57 -4.95
CA GLN A 503 -8.03 32.82 -4.14
C GLN A 503 -8.21 34.33 -3.91
N ALA A 504 -9.44 34.81 -4.11
CA ALA A 504 -9.85 36.18 -3.85
C ALA A 504 -11.11 36.22 -2.99
N GLY A 505 -11.11 37.00 -1.91
CA GLY A 505 -12.30 37.22 -1.08
C GLY A 505 -13.43 37.95 -1.80
N LYS A 506 -13.11 38.68 -2.88
CA LYS A 506 -14.06 39.38 -3.76
C LYS A 506 -13.86 38.94 -5.21
N ASP A 507 -13.38 39.82 -6.08
CA ASP A 507 -13.26 39.57 -7.51
C ASP A 507 -11.87 39.01 -7.86
N LEU A 508 -11.85 38.07 -8.80
CA LEU A 508 -10.63 37.55 -9.41
C LEU A 508 -10.65 37.93 -10.89
N GLN A 509 -9.64 38.66 -11.35
CA GLN A 509 -9.53 39.11 -12.73
C GLN A 509 -8.19 38.67 -13.35
N LEU A 510 -8.29 37.90 -14.43
CA LEU A 510 -7.20 37.56 -15.33
C LEU A 510 -7.39 38.30 -16.66
N ILE A 511 -6.43 39.13 -17.04
CA ILE A 511 -6.40 39.82 -18.33
C ILE A 511 -5.09 39.46 -19.03
N ALA A 512 -5.18 38.88 -20.22
CA ALA A 512 -4.03 38.64 -21.09
C ALA A 512 -4.22 39.33 -22.44
N ASN A 513 -3.19 40.04 -22.89
CA ASN A 513 -3.19 40.66 -24.20
C ASN A 513 -3.22 39.61 -25.33
N ARG A 514 -2.70 38.40 -25.09
CA ARG A 514 -2.80 37.26 -26.01
C ARG A 514 -3.56 36.09 -25.42
N ASP A 515 -2.91 35.21 -24.66
CA ASP A 515 -3.54 33.97 -24.20
C ASP A 515 -3.62 33.86 -22.67
N VAL A 516 -4.71 33.28 -22.17
CA VAL A 516 -4.81 32.77 -20.78
C VAL A 516 -4.70 31.25 -20.82
N VAL A 517 -3.74 30.68 -20.09
CA VAL A 517 -3.46 29.25 -20.05
C VAL A 517 -3.44 28.76 -18.61
N LEU A 518 -4.41 27.93 -18.22
CA LEU A 518 -4.54 27.31 -16.90
C LEU A 518 -4.35 25.80 -17.04
N GLU A 519 -3.32 25.23 -16.42
CA GLU A 519 -2.93 23.83 -16.59
C GLU A 519 -2.75 23.11 -15.26
N ALA A 520 -3.09 21.83 -15.16
CA ALA A 520 -2.70 21.02 -14.01
C ALA A 520 -1.19 20.72 -14.00
N ALA A 521 -0.65 20.41 -12.83
CA ALA A 521 0.69 19.85 -12.67
C ALA A 521 0.62 18.33 -12.46
N ALA A 522 1.56 17.59 -13.05
CA ALA A 522 1.57 16.12 -12.98
C ALA A 522 2.33 15.64 -11.74
N ASN A 523 1.75 14.71 -11.00
CA ASN A 523 2.41 13.94 -9.94
C ASN A 523 2.66 12.53 -10.47
N THR A 524 3.90 12.02 -10.39
CA THR A 524 4.25 10.71 -10.91
C THR A 524 4.70 9.75 -9.81
N GLN A 525 4.40 8.47 -9.96
CA GLN A 525 4.88 7.41 -9.09
C GLN A 525 5.40 6.26 -9.93
N LYS A 526 6.56 5.71 -9.56
CA LYS A 526 7.19 4.61 -10.28
C LYS A 526 7.76 3.58 -9.32
N LEU A 527 7.57 2.31 -9.64
CA LEU A 527 8.05 1.16 -8.90
C LEU A 527 8.77 0.20 -9.86
N ASP A 528 10.03 -0.15 -9.60
CA ASP A 528 10.76 -1.26 -10.24
C ASP A 528 11.22 -2.24 -9.17
N GLY A 529 10.74 -3.49 -9.25
CA GLY A 529 11.13 -4.55 -8.34
C GLY A 529 11.65 -5.78 -9.09
N LYS A 530 12.73 -6.38 -8.57
CA LYS A 530 13.36 -7.58 -9.13
C LYS A 530 13.77 -8.52 -8.01
N ASN A 531 13.47 -9.81 -8.14
CA ASN A 531 13.95 -10.83 -7.23
C ASN A 531 14.52 -12.04 -7.99
N LYS A 532 15.52 -12.71 -7.40
CA LYS A 532 16.16 -13.92 -7.91
C LYS A 532 16.55 -14.84 -6.76
N SER A 533 16.28 -16.12 -6.87
CA SER A 533 16.72 -17.15 -5.91
C SER A 533 17.25 -18.38 -6.63
N SER A 534 18.20 -19.07 -6.02
CA SER A 534 18.76 -20.33 -6.52
C SER A 534 19.38 -21.13 -5.38
N GLY A 535 19.22 -22.45 -5.37
CA GLY A 535 19.88 -23.29 -4.38
C GLY A 535 19.83 -24.76 -4.75
N GLY A 536 20.59 -25.56 -4.03
CA GLY A 536 20.51 -27.01 -4.07
C GLY A 536 21.29 -27.65 -2.92
N ALA A 537 20.83 -28.81 -2.47
CA ALA A 537 21.47 -29.57 -1.40
C ALA A 537 21.40 -31.07 -1.68
N VAL A 538 22.36 -31.83 -1.15
CA VAL A 538 22.38 -33.30 -1.17
C VAL A 538 22.68 -33.76 0.26
N GLY A 539 21.92 -34.71 0.80
CA GLY A 539 22.12 -35.23 2.13
C GLY A 539 21.85 -36.72 2.26
N VAL A 540 22.19 -37.27 3.41
CA VAL A 540 21.97 -38.65 3.82
C VAL A 540 21.32 -38.59 5.21
N SER A 541 20.25 -39.33 5.44
CA SER A 541 19.58 -39.43 6.74
C SER A 541 19.44 -40.86 7.18
N VAL A 542 19.53 -41.08 8.48
CA VAL A 542 19.34 -42.39 9.13
C VAL A 542 18.18 -42.23 10.11
N GLY A 543 17.11 -42.99 9.95
CA GLY A 543 15.96 -42.99 10.86
C GLY A 543 15.79 -44.34 11.53
N VAL A 544 15.49 -44.35 12.84
CA VAL A 544 15.15 -45.57 13.60
C VAL A 544 13.64 -45.53 13.85
N GLY A 545 12.89 -46.39 13.16
CA GLY A 545 11.46 -46.61 13.40
C GLY A 545 11.24 -47.97 14.08
N SER A 546 10.02 -48.23 14.57
CA SER A 546 9.64 -49.46 15.29
C SER A 546 9.59 -50.73 14.42
N GLY A 547 10.51 -50.88 13.47
CA GLY A 547 10.56 -52.02 12.55
C GLY A 547 11.87 -52.25 11.80
N GLU A 548 12.71 -51.23 11.54
CA GLU A 548 14.09 -51.37 11.03
C GLU A 548 14.76 -49.98 10.88
N ALA A 549 16.09 -49.91 10.95
CA ALA A 549 16.86 -48.67 10.77
C ALA A 549 17.12 -48.40 9.28
N GLY A 550 16.56 -47.32 8.72
CA GLY A 550 16.67 -46.98 7.30
C GLY A 550 17.67 -45.85 7.02
N ILE A 551 18.54 -46.03 6.03
CA ILE A 551 19.44 -44.98 5.50
C ILE A 551 18.84 -44.43 4.20
N SER A 552 18.72 -43.12 4.02
CA SER A 552 18.21 -42.49 2.79
C SER A 552 19.07 -41.32 2.31
N ILE A 553 19.38 -41.26 1.02
CA ILE A 553 19.99 -40.11 0.33
C ILE A 553 18.89 -39.17 -0.11
N PHE A 554 19.07 -37.86 -0.07
CA PHE A 554 18.21 -36.89 -0.72
C PHE A 554 19.00 -35.83 -1.48
N ALA A 555 18.42 -35.27 -2.51
CA ALA A 555 18.94 -34.20 -3.34
C ALA A 555 17.81 -33.20 -3.61
N ASN A 556 18.07 -31.91 -3.61
CA ASN A 556 17.10 -30.88 -3.98
C ASN A 556 17.78 -29.75 -4.72
N ALA A 557 17.06 -29.10 -5.64
CA ALA A 557 17.49 -27.95 -6.43
C ALA A 557 16.30 -27.01 -6.63
N ASN A 558 16.52 -25.70 -6.52
CA ASN A 558 15.48 -24.69 -6.73
C ASN A 558 16.02 -23.42 -7.42
N LYS A 559 15.17 -22.75 -8.19
CA LYS A 559 15.45 -21.51 -8.92
C LYS A 559 14.18 -20.67 -9.04
N GLY A 560 14.25 -19.39 -8.69
CA GLY A 560 13.13 -18.45 -8.81
C GLY A 560 13.57 -17.11 -9.38
N ALA A 561 12.66 -16.46 -10.11
CA ALA A 561 12.86 -15.11 -10.65
C ALA A 561 11.53 -14.36 -10.75
N GLY A 562 11.56 -13.07 -10.44
CA GLY A 562 10.39 -12.19 -10.47
C GLY A 562 10.73 -10.77 -10.85
N LYS A 563 9.75 -10.10 -11.46
CA LYS A 563 9.82 -8.68 -11.84
C LYS A 563 8.46 -8.03 -11.56
N GLU A 564 8.48 -6.81 -11.05
CA GLU A 564 7.31 -5.94 -10.95
C GLU A 564 7.64 -4.54 -11.48
N ILE A 565 6.65 -3.92 -12.12
CA ILE A 565 6.67 -2.53 -12.57
C ILE A 565 5.34 -1.89 -12.15
N GLY A 566 5.39 -0.71 -11.56
CA GLY A 566 4.23 0.16 -11.35
C GLY A 566 4.52 1.56 -11.90
N ASN A 567 3.56 2.19 -12.58
CA ASN A 567 3.63 3.58 -13.01
C ASN A 567 2.28 4.25 -12.75
N GLY A 568 2.26 5.32 -11.98
CA GLY A 568 1.08 6.15 -11.71
C GLY A 568 1.30 7.60 -12.10
N THR A 569 0.24 8.28 -12.52
CA THR A 569 0.20 9.71 -12.76
C THR A 569 -1.11 10.25 -12.22
N THR A 570 -1.05 11.21 -11.29
CA THR A 570 -2.22 11.98 -10.85
C THR A 570 -2.00 13.45 -11.16
N TRP A 571 -3.06 14.24 -11.21
CA TRP A 571 -2.98 15.66 -11.54
C TRP A 571 -3.30 16.55 -10.33
N THR A 572 -2.50 17.59 -10.13
CA THR A 572 -2.81 18.71 -9.24
C THR A 572 -3.45 19.81 -10.10
N GLU A 573 -4.75 19.98 -9.98
CA GLU A 573 -5.52 20.94 -10.78
C GLU A 573 -5.14 22.39 -10.47
N THR A 574 -5.18 23.27 -11.48
CA THR A 574 -5.13 24.72 -11.25
C THR A 574 -6.51 25.20 -10.78
N THR A 575 -6.57 25.90 -9.65
CA THR A 575 -7.85 26.34 -9.05
C THR A 575 -7.88 27.85 -8.88
N LEU A 576 -8.96 28.47 -9.37
CA LEU A 576 -9.25 29.90 -9.23
C LEU A 576 -10.55 30.04 -8.45
N ASP A 577 -10.48 30.59 -7.23
CA ASP A 577 -11.64 30.77 -6.36
C ASP A 577 -11.90 32.26 -6.14
N ALA A 578 -12.95 32.80 -6.77
CA ALA A 578 -13.45 34.14 -6.51
C ALA A 578 -14.64 34.10 -5.54
N GLY A 579 -14.60 34.92 -4.49
CA GLY A 579 -15.74 35.08 -3.58
C GLY A 579 -16.96 35.74 -4.24
N GLN A 580 -16.76 36.51 -5.32
CA GLN A 580 -17.81 37.18 -6.08
C GLN A 580 -17.69 36.89 -7.58
N LYS A 581 -16.90 37.67 -8.33
CA LYS A 581 -16.81 37.52 -9.79
C LYS A 581 -15.45 36.97 -10.21
N ALA A 582 -15.45 35.92 -11.02
CA ALA A 582 -14.29 35.48 -11.77
C ALA A 582 -14.36 36.04 -13.20
N SER A 583 -13.35 36.81 -13.62
CA SER A 583 -13.26 37.44 -14.93
C SER A 583 -12.03 36.95 -15.69
N LEU A 584 -12.23 36.32 -16.85
CA LEU A 584 -11.18 35.87 -17.76
C LEU A 584 -11.27 36.65 -19.06
N VAL A 585 -10.23 37.40 -19.41
CA VAL A 585 -10.18 38.19 -20.64
C VAL A 585 -8.91 37.85 -21.39
N SER A 586 -9.03 37.36 -22.63
CA SER A 586 -7.89 37.12 -23.51
C SER A 586 -8.08 37.75 -24.88
N GLY A 587 -7.03 38.36 -25.41
CA GLY A 587 -7.05 38.94 -26.77
C GLY A 587 -7.13 37.88 -27.87
N ARG A 588 -6.72 36.64 -27.57
CA ARG A 588 -6.73 35.51 -28.49
C ARG A 588 -7.37 34.29 -27.84
N ASP A 589 -6.64 33.38 -27.21
CA ASP A 589 -7.20 32.11 -26.73
C ASP A 589 -7.30 32.04 -25.21
N THR A 590 -8.21 31.21 -24.70
CA THR A 590 -8.24 30.81 -23.29
C THR A 590 -8.26 29.28 -23.23
N THR A 591 -7.31 28.68 -22.53
CA THR A 591 -7.20 27.21 -22.37
C THR A 591 -7.23 26.85 -20.89
N LEU A 592 -8.14 25.97 -20.50
CA LEU A 592 -8.15 25.31 -19.20
C LEU A 592 -7.95 23.82 -19.43
N LYS A 593 -6.87 23.26 -18.88
CA LYS A 593 -6.52 21.85 -19.03
C LYS A 593 -6.15 21.27 -17.68
N GLY A 594 -7.10 20.63 -17.02
CA GLY A 594 -6.96 20.33 -15.60
C GLY A 594 -7.05 21.61 -14.75
N ALA A 595 -8.10 22.40 -14.96
CA ALA A 595 -8.32 23.62 -14.20
C ALA A 595 -9.80 23.87 -13.85
N GLN A 596 -10.04 24.46 -12.68
CA GLN A 596 -11.36 24.81 -12.17
C GLN A 596 -11.41 26.30 -11.86
N VAL A 597 -12.41 26.99 -12.42
CA VAL A 597 -12.66 28.41 -12.16
C VAL A 597 -14.00 28.56 -11.47
N ASN A 598 -13.96 29.00 -10.22
CA ASN A 598 -15.11 29.13 -9.33
C ASN A 598 -15.39 30.62 -9.04
N GLY A 599 -16.67 30.99 -9.05
CA GLY A 599 -17.13 32.30 -8.58
C GLY A 599 -18.65 32.38 -8.49
N GLU A 600 -19.20 33.31 -7.71
CA GLU A 600 -20.66 33.55 -7.70
C GLU A 600 -21.18 33.97 -9.09
N SER A 601 -20.35 34.68 -9.85
CA SER A 601 -20.57 34.94 -11.27
C SER A 601 -19.29 34.74 -12.09
N ILE A 602 -19.44 34.28 -13.33
CA ILE A 602 -18.32 34.11 -14.26
C ILE A 602 -18.51 35.02 -15.47
N LEU A 603 -17.47 35.78 -15.81
CA LEU A 603 -17.35 36.52 -17.07
C LEU A 603 -16.13 36.01 -17.83
N ALA A 604 -16.33 35.49 -19.04
CA ALA A 604 -15.23 35.12 -19.92
C ALA A 604 -15.37 35.85 -21.27
N LYS A 605 -14.34 36.58 -21.68
CA LYS A 605 -14.24 37.25 -22.98
C LYS A 605 -12.99 36.76 -23.70
N VAL A 606 -13.17 35.96 -24.74
CA VAL A 606 -12.10 35.26 -25.44
C VAL A 606 -12.10 35.70 -26.90
N GLY A 607 -11.01 36.35 -27.35
CA GLY A 607 -10.94 36.93 -28.69
C GLY A 607 -11.05 35.92 -29.84
N ARG A 608 -10.64 34.67 -29.61
CA ARG A 608 -10.58 33.60 -30.60
C ARG A 608 -11.15 32.29 -30.05
N ASP A 609 -10.36 31.42 -29.42
CA ASP A 609 -10.81 30.06 -29.06
C ASP A 609 -10.79 29.81 -27.54
N LEU A 610 -11.84 29.18 -27.01
CA LEU A 610 -11.95 28.70 -25.63
C LEU A 610 -11.87 27.18 -25.61
N THR A 611 -10.89 26.61 -24.90
CA THR A 611 -10.73 25.15 -24.75
C THR A 611 -10.79 24.75 -23.28
N LEU A 612 -11.68 23.81 -22.94
CA LEU A 612 -11.80 23.21 -21.61
C LEU A 612 -11.55 21.70 -21.72
N GLN A 613 -10.50 21.17 -21.10
CA GLN A 613 -10.13 19.75 -21.19
C GLN A 613 -9.82 19.15 -19.82
N SER A 614 -10.59 18.14 -19.42
CA SER A 614 -10.29 17.36 -18.20
C SER A 614 -9.14 16.37 -18.42
N LEU A 615 -8.43 16.02 -17.34
CA LEU A 615 -7.30 15.10 -17.36
C LEU A 615 -7.62 13.82 -16.61
N GLN A 616 -7.12 12.69 -17.10
CA GLN A 616 -7.26 11.40 -16.44
C GLN A 616 -6.07 11.12 -15.54
N ASP A 617 -6.38 10.73 -14.30
CA ASP A 617 -5.45 10.02 -13.44
C ASP A 617 -5.23 8.62 -14.00
N ARG A 618 -3.98 8.16 -13.99
CA ARG A 618 -3.56 6.88 -14.55
C ARG A 618 -2.80 6.06 -13.51
N ASP A 619 -3.07 4.76 -13.46
CA ASP A 619 -2.26 3.82 -12.69
C ASP A 619 -2.10 2.49 -13.45
N TYR A 620 -0.88 2.00 -13.52
CA TYR A 620 -0.50 0.80 -14.23
C TYR A 620 0.37 -0.07 -13.36
N TYR A 621 0.04 -1.35 -13.24
CA TYR A 621 0.83 -2.33 -12.50
C TYR A 621 0.96 -3.64 -13.28
N ASP A 622 2.18 -4.16 -13.43
CA ASP A 622 2.47 -5.49 -14.00
C ASP A 622 3.49 -6.21 -13.13
N SER A 623 3.17 -7.44 -12.73
CA SER A 623 4.06 -8.30 -11.95
C SER A 623 4.03 -9.72 -12.47
N LYS A 624 5.20 -10.36 -12.51
CA LYS A 624 5.40 -11.74 -12.96
C LYS A 624 6.40 -12.44 -12.06
N GLN A 625 6.00 -13.55 -11.46
CA GLN A 625 6.86 -14.41 -10.63
C GLN A 625 6.90 -15.82 -11.24
N LYS A 626 8.09 -16.43 -11.30
CA LYS A 626 8.29 -17.83 -11.72
C LYS A 626 9.22 -18.54 -10.74
N ASN A 627 8.82 -19.69 -10.23
CA ASN A 627 9.63 -20.53 -9.37
C ASN A 627 9.63 -21.97 -9.88
N VAL A 628 10.79 -22.61 -9.83
CA VAL A 628 11.04 -24.00 -10.21
C VAL A 628 11.83 -24.64 -9.08
N GLY A 629 11.42 -25.80 -8.60
CA GLY A 629 12.17 -26.57 -7.61
C GLY A 629 11.92 -28.06 -7.77
N GLY A 630 12.92 -28.89 -7.57
CA GLY A 630 12.78 -30.34 -7.58
C GLY A 630 13.78 -31.00 -6.66
N GLY A 631 13.54 -32.24 -6.29
CA GLY A 631 14.36 -33.02 -5.39
C GLY A 631 14.08 -34.51 -5.53
N ALA A 632 15.03 -35.34 -5.11
CA ALA A 632 14.97 -36.78 -5.20
C ALA A 632 15.56 -37.37 -3.93
N SER A 633 14.86 -38.29 -3.28
CA SER A 633 15.34 -39.08 -2.16
C SER A 633 15.33 -40.57 -2.51
N LEU A 634 16.30 -41.33 -2.02
CA LEU A 634 16.52 -42.74 -2.31
C LEU A 634 16.88 -43.42 -0.99
N ALA A 635 16.06 -44.36 -0.49
CA ALA A 635 16.45 -45.23 0.62
C ALA A 635 17.48 -46.26 0.12
N ILE A 636 18.60 -46.38 0.83
CA ILE A 636 19.67 -47.34 0.58
C ILE A 636 19.39 -48.66 1.32
N VAL A 637 18.74 -48.59 2.50
CA VAL A 637 18.35 -49.74 3.34
C VAL A 637 16.88 -49.55 3.73
N GLY A 638 16.04 -50.55 3.41
CA GLY A 638 14.57 -50.46 3.37
C GLY A 638 14.04 -50.12 1.97
N GLN A 639 12.83 -50.55 1.62
CA GLN A 639 12.18 -50.23 0.34
C GLN A 639 11.71 -48.77 0.30
N GLY A 640 12.16 -47.98 -0.69
CA GLY A 640 11.51 -46.71 -1.09
C GLY A 640 12.44 -45.58 -1.57
N GLY A 641 12.07 -44.88 -2.66
CA GLY A 641 12.71 -43.63 -3.11
C GLY A 641 11.65 -42.62 -3.60
N GLY A 642 11.80 -41.33 -3.30
CA GLY A 642 10.82 -40.27 -3.54
C GLY A 642 11.35 -39.14 -4.44
N ALA A 643 10.80 -38.85 -5.62
CA ALA A 643 11.19 -37.69 -6.43
C ALA A 643 10.11 -36.59 -6.41
N ASN A 644 10.40 -35.38 -5.96
CA ASN A 644 9.51 -34.22 -6.02
C ASN A 644 9.91 -33.20 -7.11
N LEU A 645 8.93 -32.62 -7.78
CA LEU A 645 9.06 -31.56 -8.77
C LEU A 645 7.96 -30.54 -8.51
N SER A 646 8.30 -29.25 -8.46
CA SER A 646 7.40 -28.14 -8.19
C SER A 646 7.68 -27.00 -9.18
N LEU A 647 6.63 -26.53 -9.84
CA LEU A 647 6.65 -25.42 -10.78
C LEU A 647 5.53 -24.46 -10.36
N SER A 648 5.82 -23.17 -10.22
CA SER A 648 4.79 -22.16 -9.97
C SER A 648 5.06 -20.87 -10.73
N GLN A 649 3.99 -20.26 -11.21
CA GLN A 649 4.00 -18.99 -11.91
C GLN A 649 2.80 -18.14 -11.46
N SER A 650 3.04 -16.88 -11.15
CA SER A 650 1.97 -15.90 -10.94
C SER A 650 2.16 -14.66 -11.81
N LYS A 651 1.03 -14.05 -12.20
CA LYS A 651 0.98 -12.80 -12.95
C LYS A 651 -0.09 -11.88 -12.34
N LEU A 652 0.21 -10.59 -12.25
CA LEU A 652 -0.74 -9.54 -11.89
C LEU A 652 -0.65 -8.45 -12.94
N HIS A 653 -1.78 -7.98 -13.42
CA HIS A 653 -1.90 -6.87 -14.36
C HIS A 653 -3.03 -5.96 -13.89
N SER A 654 -2.81 -4.65 -13.85
CA SER A 654 -3.83 -3.66 -13.53
C SER A 654 -3.61 -2.42 -14.39
N LYS A 655 -4.70 -1.85 -14.89
CA LYS A 655 -4.72 -0.60 -15.63
C LYS A 655 -5.92 0.24 -15.18
N TYR A 656 -5.67 1.50 -14.88
CA TYR A 656 -6.65 2.48 -14.41
C TYR A 656 -6.42 3.79 -15.17
N ASP A 657 -7.49 4.34 -15.73
CA ASP A 657 -7.55 5.65 -16.37
C ASP A 657 -8.89 6.29 -15.99
N SER A 658 -8.92 7.40 -15.25
CA SER A 658 -10.17 8.01 -14.78
C SER A 658 -10.04 9.50 -14.53
N VAL A 659 -10.98 10.31 -15.02
CA VAL A 659 -11.07 11.74 -14.65
C VAL A 659 -11.63 11.82 -13.23
N GLN A 660 -10.79 12.18 -12.26
CA GLN A 660 -11.26 12.38 -10.88
C GLN A 660 -11.87 13.77 -10.69
N GLU A 661 -11.16 14.79 -11.19
CA GLU A 661 -11.58 16.18 -11.13
C GLU A 661 -11.87 16.70 -12.53
N GLN A 662 -13.02 17.36 -12.68
CA GLN A 662 -13.49 17.82 -13.98
C GLN A 662 -13.09 19.28 -14.19
N THR A 663 -12.46 19.56 -15.33
CA THR A 663 -12.15 20.92 -15.75
C THR A 663 -13.44 21.68 -16.06
N GLY A 664 -13.53 22.94 -15.63
CA GLY A 664 -14.73 23.71 -15.90
C GLY A 664 -14.76 25.13 -15.36
N LEU A 665 -15.81 25.83 -15.78
CA LEU A 665 -16.25 27.13 -15.26
C LEU A 665 -17.47 26.88 -14.36
N PHE A 666 -17.38 27.20 -13.08
CA PHE A 666 -18.42 26.93 -12.07
C PHE A 666 -18.94 28.24 -11.47
N ALA A 667 -20.09 28.68 -11.96
CA ALA A 667 -20.77 29.88 -11.49
C ALA A 667 -21.79 29.58 -10.37
N GLY A 668 -21.86 30.47 -9.37
CA GLY A 668 -22.89 30.45 -8.34
C GLY A 668 -24.23 31.00 -8.85
N LYS A 669 -24.95 31.72 -7.98
CA LYS A 669 -26.29 32.25 -8.28
C LYS A 669 -26.28 33.48 -9.20
N GLY A 670 -25.10 34.04 -9.46
CA GLY A 670 -24.88 35.14 -10.39
C GLY A 670 -24.86 34.73 -11.86
N GLY A 671 -24.71 33.44 -12.17
CA GLY A 671 -24.70 32.92 -13.54
C GLY A 671 -23.38 33.13 -14.28
N PHE A 672 -23.33 32.68 -15.53
CA PHE A 672 -22.17 32.89 -16.41
C PHE A 672 -22.50 33.73 -17.64
N GLN A 673 -21.54 34.54 -18.05
CA GLN A 673 -21.52 35.23 -19.34
C GLN A 673 -20.21 34.90 -20.05
N VAL A 674 -20.29 34.04 -21.07
CA VAL A 674 -19.12 33.59 -21.84
C VAL A 674 -19.28 34.04 -23.29
N GLU A 675 -18.32 34.81 -23.78
CA GLU A 675 -18.25 35.33 -25.15
C GLU A 675 -16.93 34.88 -25.79
N VAL A 676 -17.02 34.11 -26.86
CA VAL A 676 -15.87 33.50 -27.55
C VAL A 676 -15.91 33.85 -29.01
N GLY A 677 -14.85 34.43 -29.57
CA GLY A 677 -14.83 34.97 -30.93
C GLY A 677 -15.08 33.92 -32.03
N LYS A 678 -14.43 32.77 -31.95
CA LYS A 678 -14.46 31.70 -32.97
C LYS A 678 -15.01 30.38 -32.44
N HIS A 679 -14.26 29.61 -31.65
CA HIS A 679 -14.66 28.25 -31.29
C HIS A 679 -14.59 27.98 -29.79
N THR A 680 -15.58 27.26 -29.27
CA THR A 680 -15.56 26.71 -27.91
C THR A 680 -15.48 25.19 -27.97
N GLN A 681 -14.45 24.60 -27.36
CA GLN A 681 -14.24 23.14 -27.27
C GLN A 681 -14.36 22.65 -25.83
N LEU A 682 -15.19 21.62 -25.61
CA LEU A 682 -15.37 20.95 -24.32
C LEU A 682 -14.97 19.47 -24.40
N ASP A 683 -13.87 19.08 -23.74
CA ASP A 683 -13.41 17.69 -23.69
C ASP A 683 -13.56 17.11 -22.27
N GLY A 684 -14.65 16.39 -22.07
CA GLY A 684 -15.06 15.88 -20.76
C GLY A 684 -15.16 16.97 -19.70
N SER A 685 -15.62 18.17 -20.06
CA SER A 685 -15.54 19.39 -19.25
C SER A 685 -16.87 20.15 -19.19
N VAL A 686 -17.00 21.07 -18.22
CA VAL A 686 -18.30 21.71 -17.94
C VAL A 686 -18.25 23.24 -17.87
N ILE A 687 -19.36 23.86 -18.27
CA ILE A 687 -19.71 25.24 -17.92
C ILE A 687 -20.98 25.16 -17.07
N ALA A 688 -20.80 25.17 -15.76
CA ALA A 688 -21.85 24.94 -14.78
C ALA A 688 -22.29 26.24 -14.12
N SER A 689 -23.58 26.31 -13.77
CA SER A 689 -24.12 27.33 -12.89
C SER A 689 -25.26 26.80 -12.03
N THR A 690 -25.39 27.35 -10.82
CA THR A 690 -26.57 27.19 -9.94
C THR A 690 -27.62 28.29 -10.11
N ALA A 691 -27.40 29.25 -11.01
CA ALA A 691 -28.35 30.31 -11.33
C ALA A 691 -29.48 29.85 -12.24
N GLU A 692 -30.59 30.60 -12.23
CA GLU A 692 -31.67 30.44 -13.22
C GLU A 692 -31.17 30.67 -14.65
N ALA A 693 -31.79 29.98 -15.61
CA ALA A 693 -31.36 29.95 -17.01
C ALA A 693 -31.19 31.33 -17.67
N GLU A 694 -31.96 32.34 -17.23
CA GLU A 694 -31.90 33.71 -17.76
C GLU A 694 -30.56 34.41 -17.46
N LYS A 695 -29.82 33.97 -16.43
CA LYS A 695 -28.51 34.54 -16.04
C LYS A 695 -27.33 33.81 -16.69
N ASN A 696 -27.61 32.78 -17.47
CA ASN A 696 -26.62 31.94 -18.12
C ASN A 696 -26.62 32.23 -19.62
N ARG A 697 -25.49 32.72 -20.13
CA ARG A 697 -25.32 33.02 -21.56
C ARG A 697 -23.96 32.59 -22.07
N LEU A 698 -23.95 31.71 -23.07
CA LEU A 698 -22.78 31.42 -23.90
C LEU A 698 -23.03 31.90 -25.33
N SER A 699 -22.11 32.71 -25.86
CA SER A 699 -22.13 33.16 -27.24
C SER A 699 -20.79 32.82 -27.90
N THR A 700 -20.82 31.95 -28.91
CA THR A 700 -19.61 31.46 -29.61
C THR A 700 -19.82 31.43 -31.12
N GLY A 701 -18.74 31.36 -31.90
CA GLY A 701 -18.85 31.18 -33.36
C GLY A 701 -19.31 29.76 -33.70
N SER A 702 -18.62 28.75 -33.17
CA SER A 702 -19.02 27.34 -33.21
C SER A 702 -18.70 26.62 -31.88
N LEU A 703 -19.38 25.53 -31.60
CA LEU A 703 -19.27 24.75 -30.36
C LEU A 703 -18.96 23.28 -30.67
N GLY A 704 -17.93 22.73 -30.03
CA GLY A 704 -17.53 21.34 -30.13
C GLY A 704 -17.43 20.69 -28.76
N TRP A 705 -17.75 19.40 -28.67
CA TRP A 705 -17.55 18.62 -27.46
C TRP A 705 -17.18 17.16 -27.71
N SER A 706 -16.45 16.60 -26.75
CA SER A 706 -16.10 15.18 -26.68
C SER A 706 -16.27 14.63 -25.26
N GLU A 707 -16.26 13.31 -25.17
CA GLU A 707 -16.34 12.58 -23.91
C GLU A 707 -15.03 11.82 -23.64
N ILE A 708 -14.68 11.66 -22.37
CA ILE A 708 -13.50 10.93 -21.93
C ILE A 708 -13.94 9.59 -21.33
N ARG A 709 -13.44 8.49 -21.89
CA ARG A 709 -13.74 7.14 -21.39
C ARG A 709 -12.85 6.78 -20.21
N ASN A 710 -13.48 6.54 -19.07
CA ASN A 710 -12.83 6.06 -17.86
C ASN A 710 -12.86 4.54 -17.82
N LYS A 711 -11.76 3.93 -17.41
CA LYS A 711 -11.59 2.48 -17.38
C LYS A 711 -10.75 2.06 -16.17
N ALA A 712 -11.20 1.04 -15.47
CA ALA A 712 -10.41 0.32 -14.49
C ALA A 712 -10.52 -1.17 -14.81
N GLU A 713 -9.39 -1.85 -14.95
CA GLU A 713 -9.36 -3.30 -15.18
C GLU A 713 -8.18 -3.93 -14.45
N TYR A 714 -8.39 -5.13 -13.89
CA TYR A 714 -7.29 -5.93 -13.37
C TYR A 714 -7.46 -7.41 -13.65
N LYS A 715 -6.33 -8.12 -13.63
CA LYS A 715 -6.25 -9.56 -13.83
C LYS A 715 -5.15 -10.15 -12.95
N SER A 716 -5.50 -11.14 -12.15
CA SER A 716 -4.60 -11.98 -11.38
C SER A 716 -4.63 -13.41 -11.88
N GLN A 717 -3.45 -14.02 -11.97
CA GLN A 717 -3.28 -15.40 -12.41
C GLN A 717 -2.26 -16.10 -11.53
N LEU A 718 -2.57 -17.31 -11.09
CA LEU A 718 -1.64 -18.24 -10.45
C LEU A 718 -1.75 -19.60 -11.13
N GLN A 719 -0.62 -20.22 -11.39
CA GLN A 719 -0.49 -21.57 -11.94
C GLN A 719 0.58 -22.29 -11.14
N SER A 720 0.27 -23.40 -10.48
CA SER A 720 1.27 -24.24 -9.83
C SER A 720 1.04 -25.72 -10.07
N VAL A 721 2.13 -26.45 -10.27
CA VAL A 721 2.19 -27.90 -10.48
C VAL A 721 3.17 -28.46 -9.47
N SER A 722 2.75 -29.41 -8.64
CA SER A 722 3.67 -30.18 -7.79
C SER A 722 3.44 -31.67 -7.97
N VAL A 723 4.50 -32.42 -8.26
CA VAL A 723 4.52 -33.86 -8.48
C VAL A 723 5.49 -34.47 -7.47
N SER A 724 5.11 -35.52 -6.76
CA SER A 724 6.04 -36.32 -5.95
C SER A 724 5.81 -37.81 -6.19
N SER A 725 6.87 -38.56 -6.52
CA SER A 725 6.85 -39.96 -6.95
C SER A 725 7.56 -40.84 -5.93
N ALA A 726 6.86 -41.75 -5.23
CA ALA A 726 7.46 -42.79 -4.40
C ALA A 726 7.56 -44.10 -5.21
N ASN A 727 8.76 -44.63 -5.43
CA ASN A 727 9.00 -45.79 -6.30
C ASN A 727 8.76 -47.13 -5.58
N ASP A 728 7.77 -47.86 -6.07
CA ASP A 728 7.90 -49.25 -6.47
C ASP A 728 7.08 -49.47 -7.76
N GLY A 729 7.58 -50.32 -8.67
CA GLY A 729 7.23 -50.31 -10.09
C GLY A 729 5.74 -50.32 -10.42
N ALA A 730 5.30 -49.40 -11.30
CA ALA A 730 3.95 -49.22 -11.90
C ALA A 730 2.72 -49.17 -10.96
N GLY A 731 2.73 -49.81 -9.80
CA GLY A 731 1.68 -49.85 -8.79
C GLY A 731 1.88 -48.89 -7.62
N ALA A 732 3.06 -48.27 -7.43
CA ALA A 732 3.27 -47.25 -6.41
C ALA A 732 3.24 -45.80 -6.94
N PHE A 733 2.82 -45.61 -8.20
CA PHE A 733 2.55 -44.26 -8.73
C PHE A 733 1.49 -43.51 -7.90
N VAL A 734 0.71 -44.21 -7.06
CA VAL A 734 -0.47 -43.66 -6.38
C VAL A 734 -0.46 -43.77 -4.85
N SER A 735 0.30 -44.69 -4.23
CA SER A 735 0.10 -45.08 -2.82
C SER A 735 0.72 -44.16 -1.76
N ASN A 736 1.52 -43.16 -2.14
CA ASN A 736 1.97 -42.10 -1.23
C ASN A 736 2.09 -40.74 -1.93
N MET A 737 1.22 -40.50 -2.91
CA MET A 737 1.13 -39.23 -3.62
C MET A 737 0.28 -38.26 -2.77
N PRO A 738 0.82 -37.16 -2.18
CA PRO A 738 -0.02 -35.99 -1.92
C PRO A 738 -0.55 -35.60 -3.30
N SER A 739 -1.84 -35.89 -3.54
CA SER A 739 -2.52 -35.71 -4.83
C SER A 739 -1.94 -34.52 -5.57
N GLY A 740 -1.25 -34.75 -6.71
CA GLY A 740 -0.58 -33.71 -7.48
C GLY A 740 -1.57 -32.64 -7.90
N MET A 741 -1.68 -31.58 -7.10
CA MET A 741 -2.74 -30.60 -7.26
C MET A 741 -2.27 -29.52 -8.22
N LEU A 742 -2.94 -29.44 -9.38
CA LEU A 742 -2.85 -28.30 -10.29
C LEU A 742 -3.69 -27.16 -9.70
N ILE A 743 -3.04 -26.16 -9.11
CA ILE A 743 -3.72 -24.93 -8.69
C ILE A 743 -3.62 -23.96 -9.85
N ALA A 744 -4.73 -23.75 -10.55
CA ALA A 744 -4.89 -22.64 -11.47
C ALA A 744 -5.96 -21.71 -10.93
N TYR A 745 -5.61 -20.45 -10.73
CA TYR A 745 -6.52 -19.42 -10.25
C TYR A 745 -6.45 -18.24 -11.21
N ASN A 746 -7.60 -17.81 -11.72
CA ASN A 746 -7.75 -16.61 -12.52
C ASN A 746 -8.84 -15.76 -11.89
N HIS A 747 -8.56 -14.49 -11.66
CA HIS A 747 -9.55 -13.54 -11.19
C HIS A 747 -9.28 -12.18 -11.82
N GLY A 748 -10.33 -11.42 -12.08
CA GLY A 748 -10.24 -10.12 -12.71
C GLY A 748 -11.59 -9.46 -12.70
N ASP A 749 -11.58 -8.14 -12.79
CA ASP A 749 -12.78 -7.32 -12.80
C ASP A 749 -12.53 -6.11 -13.70
N SER A 750 -13.60 -5.47 -14.16
CA SER A 750 -13.55 -4.28 -14.98
C SER A 750 -14.69 -3.34 -14.67
N ALA A 751 -14.38 -2.05 -14.52
CA ALA A 751 -15.35 -0.97 -14.41
C ALA A 751 -15.07 0.07 -15.50
N SER A 752 -16.13 0.66 -16.03
CA SER A 752 -16.05 1.72 -17.04
C SER A 752 -17.08 2.79 -16.74
N GLY A 753 -16.74 4.03 -17.04
CA GLY A 753 -17.61 5.20 -16.92
C GLY A 753 -17.21 6.22 -17.98
N THR A 754 -18.00 7.27 -18.14
CA THR A 754 -17.71 8.30 -19.15
C THR A 754 -17.83 9.69 -18.54
N THR A 755 -16.76 10.47 -18.63
CA THR A 755 -16.81 11.89 -18.30
C THR A 755 -17.22 12.65 -19.56
N GLY A 756 -18.48 13.06 -19.59
CA GLY A 756 -19.07 13.84 -20.68
C GLY A 756 -18.83 15.33 -20.53
N SER A 757 -19.31 16.08 -21.51
CA SER A 757 -19.29 17.54 -21.51
C SER A 757 -20.70 18.11 -21.35
N ALA A 758 -20.84 19.19 -20.58
CA ALA A 758 -22.16 19.77 -20.31
C ALA A 758 -22.11 21.29 -20.09
N ILE A 759 -23.22 21.95 -20.41
CA ILE A 759 -23.43 23.38 -20.15
C ILE A 759 -24.78 23.54 -19.44
N SER A 760 -24.80 24.21 -18.28
CA SER A 760 -26.05 24.50 -17.56
C SER A 760 -27.08 25.21 -18.46
N GLU A 761 -28.35 24.99 -18.17
CA GLU A 761 -29.48 25.63 -18.87
C GLU A 761 -29.31 27.15 -18.99
N GLY A 762 -29.60 27.70 -20.17
CA GLY A 762 -29.42 29.10 -20.49
C GLY A 762 -29.43 29.43 -21.98
N THR A 763 -29.14 30.70 -22.29
CA THR A 763 -29.05 31.16 -23.68
C THR A 763 -27.75 30.69 -24.32
N LEU A 764 -27.87 29.86 -25.36
CA LEU A 764 -26.75 29.43 -26.20
C LEU A 764 -26.87 30.01 -27.60
N GLU A 765 -25.97 30.94 -27.94
CA GLU A 765 -25.92 31.59 -29.24
C GLU A 765 -24.72 31.08 -30.05
N VAL A 766 -25.00 30.42 -31.17
CA VAL A 766 -24.00 30.01 -32.17
C VAL A 766 -24.07 30.98 -33.33
N ARG A 767 -23.05 31.83 -33.47
CA ARG A 767 -23.04 32.94 -34.44
C ARG A 767 -22.61 32.53 -35.85
N ASP A 768 -21.94 31.39 -36.01
CA ASP A 768 -21.57 30.83 -37.31
C ASP A 768 -22.12 29.40 -37.47
N PRO A 769 -23.43 29.25 -37.77
CA PRO A 769 -24.05 27.95 -37.94
C PRO A 769 -23.48 27.17 -39.13
N ALA A 770 -22.85 27.83 -40.11
CA ALA A 770 -22.21 27.14 -41.24
C ALA A 770 -20.95 26.36 -40.83
N ARG A 771 -20.30 26.75 -39.73
CA ARG A 771 -19.15 26.04 -39.14
C ARG A 771 -19.53 25.13 -37.97
N GLN A 772 -20.81 25.04 -37.61
CA GLN A 772 -21.30 24.14 -36.56
C GLN A 772 -21.48 22.72 -37.10
N GLN A 773 -20.62 21.79 -36.68
CA GLN A 773 -20.64 20.40 -37.17
C GLN A 773 -21.51 19.45 -36.33
N GLN A 774 -21.57 19.66 -35.01
CA GLN A 774 -22.32 18.82 -34.08
C GLN A 774 -23.68 19.45 -33.78
N ASP A 775 -24.71 18.61 -33.60
CA ASP A 775 -26.05 19.08 -33.21
C ASP A 775 -26.06 19.50 -31.74
N VAL A 776 -26.22 20.80 -31.51
CA VAL A 776 -26.24 21.45 -30.20
C VAL A 776 -27.34 20.89 -29.28
N ALA A 777 -28.41 20.32 -29.84
CA ALA A 777 -29.46 19.66 -29.05
C ALA A 777 -28.97 18.39 -28.34
N THR A 778 -27.86 17.79 -28.79
CA THR A 778 -27.28 16.57 -28.21
C THR A 778 -26.27 16.84 -27.08
N LEU A 779 -25.92 18.11 -26.84
CA LEU A 779 -25.08 18.50 -25.71
C LEU A 779 -25.86 18.41 -24.39
N SER A 780 -25.26 17.76 -23.38
CA SER A 780 -25.88 17.63 -22.06
C SER A 780 -26.10 19.00 -21.40
N ARG A 781 -27.27 19.16 -20.78
CA ARG A 781 -27.64 20.33 -19.98
C ARG A 781 -27.53 20.12 -18.47
N ASP A 782 -26.95 18.99 -18.08
CA ASP A 782 -26.82 18.59 -16.68
C ASP A 782 -25.34 18.37 -16.30
N PRO A 783 -24.64 19.44 -15.87
CA PRO A 783 -23.27 19.34 -15.41
C PRO A 783 -23.10 18.44 -14.17
N SER A 784 -24.14 18.26 -13.35
CA SER A 784 -24.04 17.47 -12.12
C SER A 784 -23.86 15.97 -12.37
N ARG A 785 -24.32 15.50 -13.53
CA ARG A 785 -24.16 14.11 -13.99
C ARG A 785 -23.14 13.96 -15.12
N ALA A 786 -22.36 15.01 -15.42
CA ALA A 786 -21.39 14.98 -16.51
C ALA A 786 -20.11 14.19 -16.15
N ASN A 787 -19.82 13.97 -14.87
CA ASN A 787 -18.65 13.20 -14.44
C ASN A 787 -19.02 11.83 -13.87
N ASP A 788 -19.00 10.79 -14.72
CA ASP A 788 -19.10 9.39 -14.30
C ASP A 788 -17.69 8.78 -14.14
N SER A 789 -17.02 9.18 -13.06
CA SER A 789 -15.66 8.73 -12.75
C SER A 789 -15.66 7.31 -12.18
N VAL A 790 -14.68 6.51 -12.60
CA VAL A 790 -14.51 5.14 -12.10
C VAL A 790 -13.56 5.18 -10.92
N SER A 791 -13.93 4.56 -9.81
CA SER A 791 -13.01 4.34 -8.66
C SER A 791 -12.05 3.19 -8.98
N PRO A 792 -10.78 3.22 -8.52
CA PRO A 792 -9.88 2.12 -8.85
C PRO A 792 -10.30 0.84 -8.11
N ILE A 793 -10.33 -0.27 -8.85
CA ILE A 793 -10.86 -1.56 -8.38
C ILE A 793 -9.76 -2.55 -7.94
N PHE A 794 -8.49 -2.22 -8.19
CA PHE A 794 -7.33 -3.04 -7.86
C PHE A 794 -6.64 -2.59 -6.55
N ASP A 795 -6.26 -3.57 -5.74
CA ASP A 795 -5.43 -3.42 -4.53
C ASP A 795 -4.36 -4.53 -4.54
N LYS A 796 -3.08 -4.12 -4.64
CA LYS A 796 -1.93 -5.03 -4.77
C LYS A 796 -1.82 -5.96 -3.58
N GLU A 797 -1.84 -5.42 -2.36
CA GLU A 797 -1.64 -6.18 -1.13
C GLU A 797 -2.77 -7.19 -0.93
N LYS A 798 -4.02 -6.79 -1.19
CA LYS A 798 -5.19 -7.66 -1.12
C LYS A 798 -5.09 -8.81 -2.12
N GLU A 799 -4.75 -8.53 -3.38
CA GLU A 799 -4.68 -9.57 -4.41
C GLU A 799 -3.46 -10.48 -4.22
N GLN A 800 -2.31 -9.95 -3.79
CA GLN A 800 -1.16 -10.78 -3.42
C GLN A 800 -1.47 -11.70 -2.25
N LYS A 801 -2.16 -11.21 -1.21
CA LYS A 801 -2.62 -12.03 -0.08
C LYS A 801 -3.61 -13.10 -0.55
N ARG A 802 -4.52 -12.78 -1.47
CA ARG A 802 -5.46 -13.74 -2.05
C ARG A 802 -4.74 -14.88 -2.78
N LEU A 803 -3.74 -14.56 -3.60
CA LEU A 803 -2.91 -15.59 -4.25
C LEU A 803 -2.16 -16.46 -3.24
N GLN A 804 -1.65 -15.88 -2.15
CA GLN A 804 -0.99 -16.63 -1.06
C GLN A 804 -1.96 -17.53 -0.29
N GLN A 805 -3.17 -17.06 -0.01
CA GLN A 805 -4.23 -17.84 0.66
C GLN A 805 -4.66 -19.04 -0.18
N VAL A 806 -4.86 -18.86 -1.49
CA VAL A 806 -5.19 -19.95 -2.42
C VAL A 806 -4.10 -21.02 -2.43
N GLN A 807 -2.83 -20.62 -2.43
CA GLN A 807 -1.71 -21.55 -2.33
C GLN A 807 -1.68 -22.31 -0.99
N LEU A 808 -1.89 -21.61 0.13
CA LEU A 808 -1.89 -22.20 1.48
C LEU A 808 -3.07 -23.14 1.74
N ILE A 809 -4.26 -22.82 1.25
CA ILE A 809 -5.46 -23.67 1.36
C ILE A 809 -5.23 -25.00 0.64
N GLY A 810 -4.55 -24.97 -0.50
CA GLY A 810 -4.14 -26.19 -1.21
C GLY A 810 -3.21 -27.09 -0.38
N GLU A 811 -2.28 -26.49 0.37
CA GLU A 811 -1.39 -27.23 1.28
C GLU A 811 -2.11 -27.78 2.53
N ILE A 812 -3.11 -27.07 3.08
CA ILE A 812 -3.85 -27.49 4.27
C ILE A 812 -4.87 -28.58 3.95
N GLY A 813 -5.60 -28.45 2.83
CA GLY A 813 -6.62 -29.43 2.42
C GLY A 813 -6.04 -30.83 2.18
N THR A 814 -4.80 -30.92 1.72
CA THR A 814 -4.08 -32.19 1.55
C THR A 814 -3.62 -32.77 2.89
N GLN A 815 -3.07 -31.94 3.78
CA GLN A 815 -2.60 -32.37 5.11
C GLN A 815 -3.75 -32.86 6.02
N ALA A 816 -4.92 -32.24 5.97
CA ALA A 816 -6.08 -32.64 6.78
C ALA A 816 -6.64 -34.02 6.36
N MET A 817 -6.65 -34.31 5.07
CA MET A 817 -7.11 -35.60 4.53
C MET A 817 -6.18 -36.75 4.92
N ASP A 818 -4.86 -36.53 4.90
CA ASP A 818 -3.88 -37.54 5.31
C ASP A 818 -3.94 -37.84 6.82
N ILE A 819 -4.29 -36.87 7.66
CA ILE A 819 -4.45 -37.05 9.13
C ILE A 819 -5.67 -37.91 9.45
N LEU A 820 -6.83 -37.59 8.86
CA LEU A 820 -8.07 -38.35 9.06
C LEU A 820 -7.91 -39.80 8.58
N ARG A 821 -7.24 -39.99 7.44
CA ARG A 821 -6.96 -41.32 6.87
C ARG A 821 -5.99 -42.12 7.73
N THR A 822 -4.95 -41.47 8.25
CA THR A 822 -3.96 -42.13 9.12
C THR A 822 -4.61 -42.56 10.43
N GLN A 823 -5.44 -41.71 11.06
CA GLN A 823 -6.19 -42.11 12.25
C GLN A 823 -7.11 -43.31 12.00
N GLY A 824 -7.84 -43.30 10.87
CA GLY A 824 -8.68 -44.44 10.47
C GLY A 824 -7.89 -45.73 10.24
N GLN A 825 -6.69 -45.65 9.64
CA GLN A 825 -5.80 -46.81 9.45
C GLN A 825 -5.30 -47.38 10.79
N LEU A 826 -5.04 -46.53 11.79
CA LEU A 826 -4.59 -46.99 13.11
C LEU A 826 -5.70 -47.67 13.89
N ASP A 827 -6.90 -47.11 13.85
CA ASP A 827 -8.07 -47.70 14.49
C ASP A 827 -8.45 -49.03 13.80
N ALA A 828 -8.32 -49.09 12.47
CA ALA A 828 -8.52 -50.31 11.68
C ALA A 828 -7.46 -51.38 11.99
N ASP A 829 -6.17 -51.03 11.99
CA ASP A 829 -5.08 -51.96 12.31
C ASP A 829 -5.21 -52.51 13.75
N LYS A 830 -5.60 -51.66 14.71
CA LYS A 830 -5.78 -52.07 16.10
C LYS A 830 -6.95 -53.05 16.27
N ALA A 831 -8.09 -52.76 15.64
CA ALA A 831 -9.27 -53.63 15.71
C ALA A 831 -9.04 -54.95 14.96
N ALA A 832 -8.36 -54.91 13.80
CA ALA A 832 -7.98 -56.08 13.01
C ALA A 832 -7.03 -57.02 13.77
N ARG A 833 -6.05 -56.47 14.49
CA ARG A 833 -5.14 -57.24 15.35
C ARG A 833 -5.89 -57.93 16.47
N ALA A 834 -6.83 -57.25 17.12
CA ALA A 834 -7.67 -57.85 18.16
C ALA A 834 -8.58 -58.97 17.59
N GLU A 835 -9.10 -58.83 16.37
CA GLU A 835 -9.89 -59.87 15.68
C GLU A 835 -9.03 -61.09 15.31
N LEU A 836 -7.80 -60.88 14.83
CA LEU A 836 -6.86 -61.96 14.55
C LEU A 836 -6.39 -62.69 15.81
N GLU A 837 -6.10 -61.95 16.90
CA GLU A 837 -5.74 -62.52 18.20
C GLU A 837 -6.88 -63.37 18.78
N ALA A 838 -8.14 -62.91 18.67
CA ALA A 838 -9.31 -63.68 19.06
C ALA A 838 -9.53 -64.96 18.21
N ARG A 839 -9.00 -64.98 16.98
CA ARG A 839 -8.97 -66.15 16.09
C ARG A 839 -7.73 -67.04 16.30
N GLY A 840 -6.91 -66.74 17.31
CA GLY A 840 -5.70 -67.51 17.64
C GLY A 840 -4.52 -67.25 16.69
N ILE A 841 -4.56 -66.19 15.88
CA ILE A 841 -3.51 -65.81 14.93
C ILE A 841 -2.71 -64.64 15.54
N SER A 842 -1.62 -64.98 16.22
CA SER A 842 -0.73 -64.01 16.87
C SER A 842 0.10 -63.23 15.86
N ALA A 843 0.45 -61.99 16.20
CA ALA A 843 1.39 -61.20 15.41
C ALA A 843 2.75 -61.92 15.31
N PRO A 844 3.41 -61.91 14.14
CA PRO A 844 4.70 -62.55 13.96
C PRO A 844 5.78 -61.89 14.84
N ASP A 845 6.64 -62.71 15.44
CA ASP A 845 7.77 -62.26 16.26
C ASP A 845 8.83 -61.51 15.44
N ALA A 846 9.68 -60.71 16.10
CA ALA A 846 10.69 -59.85 15.48
C ALA A 846 11.76 -60.57 14.63
N GLY A 847 11.76 -61.90 14.56
CA GLY A 847 12.63 -62.73 13.71
C GLY A 847 11.89 -63.59 12.66
N ALA A 848 10.61 -63.32 12.41
CA ALA A 848 9.79 -64.06 11.44
C ALA A 848 10.24 -63.82 9.98
N SER A 849 10.07 -64.81 9.11
CA SER A 849 10.38 -64.68 7.68
C SER A 849 9.46 -63.68 6.97
N GLU A 850 9.93 -63.03 5.91
CA GLU A 850 9.12 -62.07 5.11
C GLU A 850 7.76 -62.63 4.71
N ARG A 851 7.70 -63.93 4.35
CA ARG A 851 6.43 -64.62 4.05
C ARG A 851 5.46 -64.64 5.22
N GLN A 852 5.93 -64.87 6.44
CA GLN A 852 5.06 -64.89 7.63
C GLN A 852 4.52 -63.51 7.97
N VAL A 853 5.34 -62.46 7.75
CA VAL A 853 4.90 -61.07 7.91
C VAL A 853 3.87 -60.69 6.86
N GLU A 854 4.08 -61.12 5.61
CA GLU A 854 3.16 -60.84 4.50
C GLU A 854 1.84 -61.61 4.63
N ASP A 855 1.88 -62.89 5.04
CA ASP A 855 0.70 -63.70 5.32
C ASP A 855 -0.13 -63.12 6.48
N TYR A 856 0.53 -62.69 7.57
CA TYR A 856 -0.14 -62.00 8.67
C TYR A 856 -0.74 -60.67 8.24
N ARG A 857 -0.03 -59.88 7.43
CA ARG A 857 -0.54 -58.61 6.89
C ARG A 857 -1.74 -58.83 5.99
N LYS A 858 -1.72 -59.86 5.15
CA LYS A 858 -2.82 -60.23 4.26
C LYS A 858 -4.04 -60.71 5.06
N ALA A 859 -3.83 -61.46 6.13
CA ALA A 859 -4.88 -61.85 7.08
C ALA A 859 -5.46 -60.63 7.82
N LEU A 860 -4.62 -59.66 8.20
CA LEU A 860 -5.01 -58.45 8.93
C LEU A 860 -5.88 -57.54 8.07
N LEU A 861 -5.46 -57.29 6.82
CA LEU A 861 -6.23 -56.54 5.83
C LEU A 861 -7.53 -57.24 5.40
N GLY A 862 -7.62 -58.56 5.59
CA GLY A 862 -8.78 -59.39 5.28
C GLY A 862 -9.76 -59.59 6.45
N THR A 863 -9.51 -58.99 7.62
CA THR A 863 -10.46 -59.04 8.74
C THR A 863 -11.68 -58.15 8.51
N ASN A 864 -12.83 -58.54 9.06
CA ASN A 864 -14.05 -57.77 8.91
C ASN A 864 -13.94 -56.41 9.64
N ALA A 865 -13.27 -56.36 10.79
CA ALA A 865 -13.02 -55.12 11.52
C ALA A 865 -12.13 -54.13 10.75
N TYR A 866 -11.12 -54.62 10.01
CA TYR A 866 -10.31 -53.77 9.15
C TYR A 866 -11.14 -53.15 8.03
N GLN A 867 -11.95 -53.98 7.35
CA GLN A 867 -12.78 -53.54 6.23
C GLN A 867 -13.90 -52.59 6.66
N ASP A 868 -14.54 -52.81 7.81
CA ASP A 868 -15.61 -51.95 8.33
C ASP A 868 -15.11 -50.55 8.73
N ILE A 869 -13.95 -50.47 9.40
CA ILE A 869 -13.38 -49.18 9.82
C ILE A 869 -12.83 -48.44 8.60
N MET A 870 -12.08 -49.12 7.72
CA MET A 870 -11.60 -48.50 6.49
C MET A 870 -12.74 -48.14 5.52
N GLY A 871 -13.88 -48.81 5.56
CA GLY A 871 -15.07 -48.44 4.79
C GLY A 871 -15.64 -47.06 5.14
N LYS A 872 -15.42 -46.57 6.37
CA LYS A 872 -15.87 -45.24 6.83
C LYS A 872 -14.83 -44.13 6.60
N TYR A 873 -13.54 -44.46 6.65
CA TYR A 873 -12.42 -43.52 6.55
C TYR A 873 -11.71 -43.51 5.18
N GLY A 874 -11.91 -44.52 4.34
CA GLY A 874 -11.29 -44.72 3.02
C GLY A 874 -12.07 -44.13 1.85
N THR A 875 -11.63 -44.44 0.63
CA THR A 875 -12.13 -43.87 -0.63
C THR A 875 -13.61 -44.19 -0.85
N GLY A 876 -14.47 -43.16 -0.86
CA GLY A 876 -15.94 -43.23 -0.96
C GLY A 876 -16.69 -43.32 0.39
N GLY A 877 -16.00 -43.30 1.53
CA GLY A 877 -16.58 -43.41 2.88
C GLY A 877 -17.12 -42.10 3.48
N ASP A 878 -17.94 -42.20 4.54
CA ASP A 878 -18.68 -41.07 5.11
C ASP A 878 -17.79 -39.94 5.66
N TYR A 879 -16.68 -40.28 6.32
CA TYR A 879 -15.77 -39.26 6.87
C TYR A 879 -14.91 -38.60 5.79
N GLN A 880 -14.59 -39.33 4.71
CA GLN A 880 -13.91 -38.76 3.56
C GLN A 880 -14.82 -37.78 2.81
N LYS A 881 -16.10 -38.13 2.61
CA LYS A 881 -17.12 -37.23 2.04
C LYS A 881 -17.32 -35.96 2.88
N ALA A 882 -17.36 -36.10 4.20
CA ALA A 882 -17.43 -34.96 5.12
C ALA A 882 -16.19 -34.06 5.02
N ALA A 883 -14.99 -34.63 4.93
CA ALA A 883 -13.75 -33.87 4.81
C ALA A 883 -13.59 -33.19 3.43
N GLN A 884 -14.05 -33.84 2.35
CA GLN A 884 -14.16 -33.24 1.02
C GLN A 884 -15.14 -32.07 1.01
N ALA A 885 -16.29 -32.23 1.68
CA ALA A 885 -17.30 -31.19 1.82
C ALA A 885 -16.78 -29.97 2.58
N VAL A 886 -16.07 -30.19 3.70
CA VAL A 886 -15.44 -29.12 4.48
C VAL A 886 -14.33 -28.43 3.68
N THR A 887 -13.52 -29.17 2.93
CA THR A 887 -12.45 -28.60 2.09
C THR A 887 -13.03 -27.75 0.95
N ALA A 888 -14.09 -28.23 0.30
CA ALA A 888 -14.80 -27.48 -0.74
C ALA A 888 -15.53 -26.25 -0.19
N ALA A 889 -16.11 -26.34 1.02
CA ALA A 889 -16.69 -25.19 1.73
C ALA A 889 -15.62 -24.14 2.03
N LEU A 890 -14.44 -24.55 2.50
CA LEU A 890 -13.31 -23.66 2.78
C LEU A 890 -12.73 -23.01 1.51
N GLN A 891 -12.73 -23.73 0.37
CA GLN A 891 -12.35 -23.20 -0.94
C GLN A 891 -13.37 -22.18 -1.49
N GLY A 892 -14.68 -22.43 -1.36
CA GLY A 892 -15.74 -21.50 -1.77
C GLY A 892 -15.80 -20.23 -0.90
N LEU A 893 -15.56 -20.36 0.41
CA LEU A 893 -15.46 -19.23 1.34
C LEU A 893 -14.24 -18.33 1.08
N ALA A 894 -13.17 -18.86 0.48
CA ALA A 894 -12.02 -18.08 0.01
C ALA A 894 -12.28 -17.39 -1.35
N GLY A 895 -13.22 -17.91 -2.15
CA GLY A 895 -13.71 -17.31 -3.39
C GLY A 895 -14.63 -16.10 -3.16
N GLY A 896 -15.33 -16.06 -2.02
CA GLY A 896 -16.24 -14.97 -1.62
C GLY A 896 -17.71 -15.21 -1.92
N ASP A 897 -18.09 -16.42 -2.36
CA ASP A 897 -19.45 -16.77 -2.76
C ASP A 897 -19.97 -17.97 -1.95
N ILE A 898 -20.98 -17.74 -1.09
CA ILE A 898 -21.63 -18.77 -0.27
C ILE A 898 -22.35 -19.82 -1.12
N GLY A 899 -22.81 -19.48 -2.33
CA GLY A 899 -23.43 -20.42 -3.26
C GLY A 899 -22.43 -21.46 -3.79
N SER A 900 -21.20 -21.02 -4.10
CA SER A 900 -20.09 -21.91 -4.47
C SER A 900 -19.65 -22.82 -3.31
N ALA A 901 -19.68 -22.31 -2.08
CA ALA A 901 -19.36 -23.06 -0.87
C ALA A 901 -20.42 -24.13 -0.57
N LEU A 902 -21.71 -23.83 -0.77
CA LEU A 902 -22.80 -24.77 -0.60
C LEU A 902 -22.80 -25.85 -1.69
N ALA A 903 -22.64 -25.47 -2.97
CA ALA A 903 -22.62 -26.42 -4.09
C ALA A 903 -21.40 -27.37 -4.08
N GLY A 904 -20.22 -26.85 -3.72
CA GLY A 904 -19.01 -27.66 -3.55
C GLY A 904 -19.07 -28.60 -2.34
N ALA A 905 -19.64 -28.12 -1.22
CA ALA A 905 -19.78 -28.90 0.01
C ALA A 905 -20.87 -29.98 -0.08
N SER A 906 -21.97 -29.70 -0.78
CA SER A 906 -23.04 -30.68 -0.98
C SER A 906 -22.71 -31.70 -2.06
N SER A 907 -21.72 -31.45 -2.92
CA SER A 907 -21.44 -32.28 -4.09
C SER A 907 -21.19 -33.77 -3.78
N PRO A 908 -20.38 -34.16 -2.76
CA PRO A 908 -20.20 -35.58 -2.41
C PRO A 908 -21.49 -36.25 -1.88
N TYR A 909 -22.38 -35.47 -1.25
CA TYR A 909 -23.65 -35.94 -0.71
C TYR A 909 -24.73 -36.04 -1.80
N VAL A 910 -24.81 -35.05 -2.68
CA VAL A 910 -25.70 -35.05 -3.87
C VAL A 910 -25.29 -36.16 -4.83
N ALA A 911 -23.99 -36.44 -4.98
CA ALA A 911 -23.46 -37.61 -5.67
C ALA A 911 -23.98 -38.94 -5.07
N GLY A 912 -23.98 -39.06 -3.75
CA GLY A 912 -24.53 -40.22 -3.04
C GLY A 912 -26.05 -40.37 -3.22
N VAL A 913 -26.79 -39.25 -3.23
CA VAL A 913 -28.24 -39.23 -3.50
C VAL A 913 -28.54 -39.57 -4.95
N ILE A 914 -27.80 -39.04 -5.92
CA ILE A 914 -27.91 -39.41 -7.35
C ILE A 914 -27.72 -40.91 -7.52
N LYS A 915 -26.77 -41.52 -6.83
CA LYS A 915 -26.55 -42.97 -6.84
C LYS A 915 -27.72 -43.76 -6.24
N GLN A 916 -28.31 -43.30 -5.14
CA GLN A 916 -29.48 -43.96 -4.51
C GLN A 916 -30.77 -43.80 -5.33
N VAL A 917 -30.97 -42.64 -5.98
CA VAL A 917 -32.16 -42.31 -6.76
C VAL A 917 -32.12 -42.89 -8.18
N ALA A 918 -30.93 -43.00 -8.80
CA ALA A 918 -30.77 -43.53 -10.17
C ALA A 918 -30.76 -45.07 -10.26
N GLY A 919 -30.57 -45.78 -9.13
CA GLY A 919 -30.58 -47.24 -9.07
C GLY A 919 -29.62 -47.92 -10.05
N ASP A 920 -30.04 -49.07 -10.61
CA ASP A 920 -29.24 -49.94 -11.48
C ASP A 920 -29.08 -49.41 -12.93
N ASN A 921 -29.42 -48.13 -13.18
CA ASN A 921 -29.31 -47.52 -14.51
C ASN A 921 -27.97 -46.78 -14.68
N ASP A 922 -26.96 -47.53 -15.13
CA ASP A 922 -25.59 -47.03 -15.35
C ASP A 922 -25.53 -45.79 -16.24
N THR A 923 -26.39 -45.67 -17.26
CA THR A 923 -26.44 -44.52 -18.17
C THR A 923 -27.07 -43.28 -17.51
N ALA A 924 -28.13 -43.44 -16.72
CA ALA A 924 -28.74 -42.32 -15.99
C ALA A 924 -27.83 -41.79 -14.88
N ARG A 925 -27.06 -42.69 -14.25
CA ARG A 925 -26.11 -42.36 -13.19
C ARG A 925 -24.91 -41.57 -13.74
N ILE A 926 -24.29 -42.02 -14.84
CA ILE A 926 -23.20 -41.30 -15.53
C ILE A 926 -23.66 -39.89 -15.99
N MET A 927 -24.87 -39.78 -16.55
CA MET A 927 -25.43 -38.49 -17.00
C MET A 927 -25.73 -37.53 -15.84
N ALA A 928 -26.25 -38.03 -14.71
CA ALA A 928 -26.50 -37.21 -13.53
C ALA A 928 -25.18 -36.73 -12.86
N HIS A 929 -24.12 -37.53 -12.89
CA HIS A 929 -22.78 -37.11 -12.46
C HIS A 929 -22.13 -36.11 -13.43
N ALA A 930 -22.42 -36.21 -14.74
CA ALA A 930 -22.06 -35.18 -15.72
C ALA A 930 -22.73 -33.84 -15.40
N VAL A 931 -24.02 -33.84 -15.08
CA VAL A 931 -24.76 -32.63 -14.71
C VAL A 931 -24.25 -32.06 -13.38
N LEU A 932 -23.99 -32.89 -12.37
CA LEU A 932 -23.40 -32.45 -11.11
C LEU A 932 -21.99 -31.86 -11.32
N GLY A 933 -21.15 -32.51 -12.14
CA GLY A 933 -19.82 -32.02 -12.51
C GLY A 933 -19.87 -30.68 -13.27
N ALA A 934 -20.87 -30.49 -14.13
CA ALA A 934 -21.10 -29.25 -14.85
C ALA A 934 -21.54 -28.10 -13.92
N VAL A 935 -22.48 -28.38 -13.01
CA VAL A 935 -23.00 -27.40 -12.03
C VAL A 935 -21.92 -26.99 -11.03
N VAL A 936 -21.14 -27.93 -10.51
CA VAL A 936 -20.03 -27.65 -9.58
C VAL A 936 -18.91 -26.87 -10.28
N ALA A 937 -18.56 -27.24 -11.52
CA ALA A 937 -17.57 -26.50 -12.30
C ALA A 937 -18.03 -25.06 -12.56
N GLN A 938 -19.30 -24.85 -12.94
CA GLN A 938 -19.87 -23.52 -13.15
C GLN A 938 -19.91 -22.70 -11.85
N ALA A 939 -20.28 -23.31 -10.73
CA ALA A 939 -20.28 -22.68 -9.41
C ALA A 939 -18.87 -22.32 -8.90
N GLN A 940 -17.82 -22.98 -9.41
CA GLN A 940 -16.41 -22.68 -9.14
C GLN A 940 -15.78 -21.73 -10.17
N GLY A 941 -16.57 -21.17 -11.10
CA GLY A 941 -16.11 -20.23 -12.13
C GLY A 941 -15.42 -20.88 -13.33
N ASN A 942 -15.60 -22.19 -13.55
CA ASN A 942 -15.03 -22.96 -14.66
C ASN A 942 -16.11 -23.41 -15.68
N SER A 943 -15.67 -23.95 -16.83
CA SER A 943 -16.56 -24.40 -17.92
C SER A 943 -17.46 -25.57 -17.48
N ALA A 944 -18.78 -25.36 -17.53
CA ALA A 944 -19.79 -26.35 -17.19
C ALA A 944 -19.70 -27.60 -18.10
N ALA A 945 -19.51 -27.39 -19.41
CA ALA A 945 -19.35 -28.47 -20.37
C ALA A 945 -18.11 -29.34 -20.08
N ALA A 946 -16.99 -28.72 -19.69
CA ALA A 946 -15.77 -29.44 -19.34
C ALA A 946 -15.88 -30.18 -18.00
N GLY A 947 -16.52 -29.58 -17.01
CA GLY A 947 -16.82 -30.23 -15.72
C GLY A 947 -17.72 -31.44 -15.87
N GLY A 948 -18.74 -31.36 -16.74
CA GLY A 948 -19.64 -32.46 -17.02
C GLY A 948 -19.03 -33.56 -17.87
N ALA A 949 -18.28 -33.21 -18.92
CA ALA A 949 -17.56 -34.18 -19.75
C ALA A 949 -16.47 -34.93 -18.96
N GLY A 950 -15.77 -34.24 -18.05
CA GLY A 950 -14.79 -34.88 -17.18
C GLY A 950 -15.41 -35.82 -16.16
N ALA A 951 -16.53 -35.46 -15.55
CA ALA A 951 -17.27 -36.34 -14.63
C ALA A 951 -17.77 -37.63 -15.32
N ALA A 952 -18.34 -37.52 -16.53
CA ALA A 952 -18.81 -38.67 -17.31
C ALA A 952 -17.66 -39.53 -17.85
N GLY A 953 -16.62 -38.89 -18.42
CA GLY A 953 -15.49 -39.57 -19.04
C GLY A 953 -14.61 -40.33 -18.03
N SER A 954 -14.46 -39.78 -16.82
CA SER A 954 -13.72 -40.44 -15.74
C SER A 954 -14.41 -41.67 -15.18
N GLU A 955 -15.75 -41.71 -15.14
CA GLU A 955 -16.47 -42.88 -14.63
C GLU A 955 -16.33 -44.09 -15.57
N LEU A 956 -16.49 -43.88 -16.88
CA LEU A 956 -16.21 -44.90 -17.90
C LEU A 956 -14.74 -45.33 -17.89
N ALA A 957 -13.82 -44.36 -17.76
CA ALA A 957 -12.41 -44.67 -17.62
C ALA A 957 -12.14 -45.49 -16.36
N ALA A 958 -12.73 -45.15 -15.21
CA ALA A 958 -12.54 -45.84 -13.94
C ALA A 958 -12.97 -47.32 -14.01
N GLN A 959 -14.11 -47.61 -14.65
CA GLN A 959 -14.59 -48.98 -14.88
C GLN A 959 -13.62 -49.79 -15.76
N VAL A 960 -13.18 -49.20 -16.88
CA VAL A 960 -12.24 -49.83 -17.81
C VAL A 960 -10.86 -50.02 -17.17
N ILE A 961 -10.40 -49.04 -16.39
CA ILE A 961 -9.14 -49.08 -15.65
C ILE A 961 -9.18 -50.18 -14.58
N SER A 962 -10.28 -50.26 -13.81
CA SER A 962 -10.49 -51.29 -12.78
C SER A 962 -10.49 -52.70 -13.37
N GLU A 963 -11.24 -52.91 -14.46
CA GLU A 963 -11.31 -54.21 -15.14
C GLU A 963 -9.97 -54.63 -15.74
N ARG A 964 -9.25 -53.70 -16.39
CA ARG A 964 -7.96 -54.02 -17.01
C ARG A 964 -6.81 -54.20 -16.03
N LEU A 965 -6.80 -53.48 -14.92
CA LEU A 965 -5.71 -53.56 -13.93
C LEU A 965 -5.96 -54.62 -12.85
N TYR A 966 -7.22 -54.83 -12.46
CA TYR A 966 -7.57 -55.68 -11.31
C TYR A 966 -8.58 -56.79 -11.64
N GLY A 967 -8.97 -56.94 -12.91
CA GLY A 967 -9.80 -58.05 -13.37
C GLY A 967 -11.25 -58.00 -12.91
N THR A 968 -11.70 -56.90 -12.30
CA THR A 968 -13.04 -56.74 -11.73
C THR A 968 -13.60 -55.35 -12.04
N ARG A 969 -14.90 -55.31 -12.36
CA ARG A 969 -15.70 -54.08 -12.40
C ARG A 969 -16.46 -53.82 -11.09
N ASP A 970 -16.51 -54.82 -10.21
CA ASP A 970 -17.12 -54.69 -8.89
C ASP A 970 -16.16 -53.95 -7.96
N SER A 971 -16.56 -52.76 -7.50
CA SER A 971 -15.73 -51.92 -6.65
C SER A 971 -15.68 -52.35 -5.19
N SER A 972 -16.54 -53.30 -4.77
CA SER A 972 -16.55 -53.86 -3.42
C SER A 972 -15.40 -54.84 -3.18
N THR A 973 -14.85 -55.44 -4.25
CA THR A 973 -13.73 -56.39 -4.18
C THR A 973 -12.35 -55.71 -4.26
N LEU A 974 -12.34 -54.38 -4.48
CA LEU A 974 -11.14 -53.56 -4.52
C LEU A 974 -10.74 -53.14 -3.10
N ASN A 975 -9.49 -53.37 -2.74
CA ASN A 975 -8.90 -52.78 -1.53
C ASN A 975 -8.64 -51.28 -1.73
N GLU A 976 -8.41 -50.57 -0.63
CA GLU A 976 -8.25 -49.11 -0.62
C GLU A 976 -7.14 -48.59 -1.55
N ALA A 977 -6.01 -49.30 -1.65
CA ALA A 977 -4.91 -48.91 -2.55
C ALA A 977 -5.30 -49.04 -4.03
N GLN A 978 -6.10 -50.04 -4.37
CA GLN A 978 -6.64 -50.22 -5.73
C GLN A 978 -7.67 -49.14 -6.07
N LYS A 979 -8.55 -48.77 -5.13
CA LYS A 979 -9.52 -47.68 -5.27
C LYS A 979 -8.85 -46.32 -5.53
N GLN A 980 -7.76 -46.03 -4.82
CA GLN A 980 -6.97 -44.81 -5.03
C GLN A 980 -6.32 -44.78 -6.42
N THR A 981 -5.80 -45.92 -6.88
CA THR A 981 -5.18 -46.04 -8.21
C THR A 981 -6.16 -45.77 -9.34
N ILE A 982 -7.37 -46.31 -9.23
CA ILE A 982 -8.46 -46.07 -10.18
C ILE A 982 -8.86 -44.60 -10.16
N THR A 983 -9.03 -44.01 -8.98
CA THR A 983 -9.38 -42.59 -8.83
C THR A 983 -8.37 -41.67 -9.50
N ALA A 984 -7.07 -41.89 -9.28
CA ALA A 984 -6.01 -41.05 -9.84
C ALA A 984 -5.97 -41.12 -11.37
N LEU A 985 -6.07 -42.32 -11.94
CA LEU A 985 -6.07 -42.53 -13.40
C LEU A 985 -7.36 -42.03 -14.05
N ALA A 986 -8.51 -42.20 -13.39
CA ALA A 986 -9.79 -41.68 -13.84
C ALA A 986 -9.84 -40.15 -13.81
N SER A 987 -9.32 -39.52 -12.75
CA SER A 987 -9.20 -38.05 -12.66
C SER A 987 -8.31 -37.50 -13.78
N LEU A 988 -7.23 -38.20 -14.13
CA LEU A 988 -6.36 -37.85 -15.25
C LEU A 988 -7.11 -37.94 -16.59
N ALA A 989 -7.89 -38.99 -16.80
CA ALA A 989 -8.74 -39.15 -17.98
C ALA A 989 -9.83 -38.07 -18.07
N GLY A 990 -10.41 -37.67 -16.93
CA GLY A 990 -11.38 -36.56 -16.86
C GLY A 990 -10.77 -35.22 -17.21
N GLY A 991 -9.51 -35.00 -16.82
CA GLY A 991 -8.77 -33.81 -17.22
C GLY A 991 -8.43 -33.78 -18.70
N LEU A 992 -8.11 -34.93 -19.30
CA LEU A 992 -7.94 -35.04 -20.74
C LEU A 992 -9.27 -34.81 -21.49
N ALA A 993 -10.38 -35.40 -21.02
CA ALA A 993 -11.71 -35.20 -21.60
C ALA A 993 -12.19 -33.74 -21.50
N GLY A 994 -11.99 -33.08 -20.36
CA GLY A 994 -12.34 -31.66 -20.17
C GLY A 994 -11.48 -30.70 -21.00
N SER A 995 -10.24 -31.08 -21.35
CA SER A 995 -9.35 -30.27 -22.19
C SER A 995 -9.73 -30.23 -23.67
N VAL A 996 -10.36 -31.31 -24.17
CA VAL A 996 -10.77 -31.45 -25.58
C VAL A 996 -12.07 -30.67 -25.88
N VAL A 997 -12.91 -30.44 -24.85
CA VAL A 997 -14.22 -29.77 -24.99
C VAL A 997 -14.12 -28.23 -24.92
N ASP A 998 -13.21 -27.69 -24.11
CA ASP A 998 -13.12 -26.23 -23.85
C ASP A 998 -11.86 -25.57 -24.47
N GLY A 999 -10.92 -26.37 -24.99
CA GLY A 999 -9.66 -25.89 -25.58
C GLY A 999 -8.72 -25.15 -24.62
N SER A 1000 -9.09 -25.05 -23.34
CA SER A 1000 -8.38 -24.30 -22.30
C SER A 1000 -7.84 -25.24 -21.21
N SER A 1001 -6.73 -24.84 -20.58
CA SER A 1001 -6.22 -25.54 -19.39
C SER A 1001 -7.17 -25.46 -18.18
N GLY A 1002 -8.16 -24.55 -18.20
CA GLY A 1002 -9.21 -24.46 -17.19
C GLY A 1002 -10.23 -25.60 -17.32
N GLY A 1003 -10.61 -25.95 -18.56
CA GLY A 1003 -11.45 -27.12 -18.84
C GLY A 1003 -10.80 -28.45 -18.43
N ALA A 1004 -9.47 -28.56 -18.56
CA ALA A 1004 -8.72 -29.73 -18.08
C ALA A 1004 -8.77 -29.90 -16.55
N ILE A 1005 -8.83 -28.80 -15.80
CA ILE A 1005 -8.86 -28.84 -14.33
C ILE A 1005 -10.27 -29.12 -13.82
N ALA A 1006 -11.27 -28.45 -14.41
CA ALA A 1006 -12.68 -28.71 -14.13
C ALA A 1006 -13.04 -30.16 -14.43
N GLY A 1007 -12.54 -30.70 -15.54
CA GLY A 1007 -12.77 -32.09 -15.93
C GLY A 1007 -12.07 -33.08 -14.99
N ALA A 1008 -10.87 -32.77 -14.49
CA ALA A 1008 -10.19 -33.62 -13.52
C ALA A 1008 -10.86 -33.61 -12.14
N ALA A 1009 -11.34 -32.46 -11.68
CA ALA A 1009 -12.04 -32.30 -10.40
C ALA A 1009 -13.43 -32.96 -10.42
N GLY A 1010 -14.22 -32.72 -11.49
CA GLY A 1010 -15.49 -33.40 -11.71
C GLY A 1010 -15.32 -34.91 -11.87
N GLY A 1011 -14.27 -35.31 -12.59
CA GLY A 1011 -13.88 -36.70 -12.80
C GLY A 1011 -13.52 -37.45 -11.52
N LYS A 1012 -12.70 -36.81 -10.67
CA LYS A 1012 -12.32 -37.35 -9.35
C LYS A 1012 -13.55 -37.60 -8.47
N ASN A 1013 -14.41 -36.60 -8.35
CA ASN A 1013 -15.61 -36.66 -7.52
C ASN A 1013 -16.58 -37.75 -8.02
N ALA A 1014 -16.79 -37.85 -9.33
CA ALA A 1014 -17.59 -38.93 -9.91
C ALA A 1014 -16.96 -40.30 -9.63
N THR A 1015 -15.65 -40.48 -9.80
CA THR A 1015 -15.01 -41.79 -9.53
C THR A 1015 -15.07 -42.19 -8.05
N GLU A 1016 -14.74 -41.28 -7.12
CA GLU A 1016 -14.72 -41.57 -5.67
C GLU A 1016 -16.13 -41.77 -5.10
N ASN A 1017 -17.09 -40.92 -5.49
CA ASN A 1017 -18.42 -40.89 -4.87
C ASN A 1017 -19.49 -41.65 -5.66
N ASN A 1018 -19.22 -42.04 -6.91
CA ASN A 1018 -20.10 -42.89 -7.72
C ASN A 1018 -19.54 -44.32 -7.90
N PHE A 1019 -18.44 -44.48 -8.65
CA PHE A 1019 -17.91 -45.81 -8.99
C PHE A 1019 -17.39 -46.57 -7.76
N LEU A 1020 -16.71 -45.90 -6.84
CA LEU A 1020 -15.99 -46.55 -5.72
C LEU A 1020 -16.71 -46.55 -4.36
N GLY A 1021 -17.79 -45.76 -4.18
CA GLY A 1021 -18.64 -45.77 -2.98
C GLY A 1021 -19.53 -47.03 -2.92
N GLY A 1022 -19.67 -47.68 -1.76
CA GLY A 1022 -20.17 -49.07 -1.65
C GLY A 1022 -21.66 -49.37 -2.00
N GLY A 1023 -21.92 -50.61 -2.45
CA GLY A 1023 -23.22 -51.31 -2.57
C GLY A 1023 -23.89 -51.34 -3.95
N THR A 1024 -24.01 -52.51 -4.60
CA THR A 1024 -24.74 -52.74 -5.87
C THR A 1024 -25.35 -54.16 -5.98
N PRO A 1025 -26.60 -54.32 -6.50
CA PRO A 1025 -27.02 -55.47 -7.30
C PRO A 1025 -27.38 -55.11 -8.78
N PRO A 1026 -27.63 -56.08 -9.70
CA PRO A 1026 -27.64 -55.86 -11.16
C PRO A 1026 -29.02 -55.87 -11.87
N GLY A 1027 -29.29 -54.95 -12.83
CA GLY A 1027 -30.42 -55.04 -13.79
C GLY A 1027 -30.83 -53.81 -14.66
N LEU A 1028 -30.37 -53.81 -15.92
CA LEU A 1028 -30.64 -53.04 -17.19
C LEU A 1028 -31.85 -52.09 -17.48
N ILE A 1029 -31.50 -50.93 -18.08
CA ILE A 1029 -31.94 -50.22 -19.34
C ILE A 1029 -33.43 -49.91 -19.64
N SER A 1030 -33.80 -48.61 -19.71
CA SER A 1030 -34.70 -48.04 -20.78
C SER A 1030 -35.00 -46.52 -20.79
N TYR A 1031 -34.44 -45.67 -19.91
CA TYR A 1031 -34.75 -44.20 -19.97
C TYR A 1031 -33.67 -43.33 -20.64
N GLY A 1032 -32.49 -43.88 -20.93
CA GLY A 1032 -31.34 -43.16 -21.50
C GLY A 1032 -31.33 -43.03 -23.04
N GLN A 1033 -32.27 -43.64 -23.75
CA GLN A 1033 -32.30 -43.62 -25.23
C GLN A 1033 -32.85 -42.31 -25.82
N ALA A 1034 -33.40 -41.38 -25.03
CA ALA A 1034 -33.96 -40.12 -25.53
C ALA A 1034 -32.93 -38.98 -25.69
N ALA A 1035 -31.94 -38.88 -24.79
CA ALA A 1035 -30.95 -37.78 -24.83
C ALA A 1035 -29.78 -38.05 -25.79
N SER A 1036 -29.39 -39.32 -25.95
CA SER A 1036 -28.40 -39.75 -26.95
C SER A 1036 -28.97 -39.68 -28.36
N SER A 1037 -30.21 -40.13 -28.59
CA SER A 1037 -30.84 -40.05 -29.92
C SER A 1037 -31.07 -38.60 -30.37
N LEU A 1038 -31.33 -37.64 -29.46
CA LEU A 1038 -31.50 -36.23 -29.82
C LEU A 1038 -30.18 -35.57 -30.27
N THR A 1039 -29.08 -35.87 -29.58
CA THR A 1039 -27.75 -35.34 -29.90
C THR A 1039 -27.19 -35.98 -31.18
N GLU A 1040 -27.42 -37.29 -31.37
CA GLU A 1040 -27.07 -38.00 -32.60
C GLU A 1040 -27.92 -37.51 -33.79
N TYR A 1041 -29.24 -37.32 -33.60
CA TYR A 1041 -30.16 -36.79 -34.61
C TYR A 1041 -29.86 -35.34 -35.00
N MET A 1042 -29.54 -34.47 -34.05
CA MET A 1042 -29.17 -33.07 -34.33
C MET A 1042 -27.81 -32.98 -35.02
N ARG A 1043 -26.86 -33.83 -34.64
CA ARG A 1043 -25.53 -33.91 -35.27
C ARG A 1043 -25.60 -34.49 -36.69
N GLU A 1044 -26.41 -35.52 -36.92
CA GLU A 1044 -26.62 -36.10 -38.26
C GLU A 1044 -27.39 -35.17 -39.21
N ASN A 1045 -28.21 -34.25 -38.68
CA ASN A 1045 -28.92 -33.22 -39.45
C ASN A 1045 -28.18 -31.87 -39.52
N GLY A 1046 -26.89 -31.81 -39.16
CA GLY A 1046 -26.02 -30.66 -39.41
C GLY A 1046 -26.14 -29.49 -38.42
N ALA A 1047 -26.70 -29.70 -37.23
CA ALA A 1047 -26.81 -28.66 -36.20
C ALA A 1047 -25.42 -28.26 -35.65
N THR A 1048 -25.26 -26.96 -35.38
CA THR A 1048 -24.04 -26.38 -34.82
C THR A 1048 -23.88 -26.72 -33.34
N ALA A 1049 -22.64 -26.61 -32.83
CA ALA A 1049 -22.35 -26.88 -31.42
C ALA A 1049 -23.17 -25.97 -30.47
N GLU A 1050 -23.46 -24.72 -30.86
CA GLU A 1050 -24.33 -23.82 -30.09
C GLU A 1050 -25.81 -24.29 -30.08
N GLU A 1051 -26.33 -24.84 -31.17
CA GLU A 1051 -27.73 -25.34 -31.27
C GLU A 1051 -27.94 -26.63 -30.49
N ILE A 1052 -26.97 -27.55 -30.53
CA ILE A 1052 -26.98 -28.78 -29.73
C ILE A 1052 -26.89 -28.43 -28.24
N THR A 1053 -26.08 -27.43 -27.88
CA THR A 1053 -25.97 -26.94 -26.50
C THR A 1053 -27.25 -26.22 -26.06
N GLN A 1054 -27.92 -25.47 -26.94
CA GLN A 1054 -29.19 -24.82 -26.64
C GLN A 1054 -30.32 -25.84 -26.44
N ALA A 1055 -30.44 -26.86 -27.30
CA ALA A 1055 -31.43 -27.93 -27.14
C ALA A 1055 -31.20 -28.77 -25.86
N GLN A 1056 -29.94 -28.95 -25.45
CA GLN A 1056 -29.61 -29.58 -24.18
C GLN A 1056 -29.88 -28.66 -22.98
N ARG A 1057 -29.75 -27.33 -23.13
CA ARG A 1057 -30.20 -26.34 -22.13
C ARG A 1057 -31.72 -26.33 -21.97
N ASP A 1058 -32.48 -26.40 -23.05
CA ASP A 1058 -33.94 -26.39 -23.03
C ASP A 1058 -34.50 -27.70 -22.43
N LEU A 1059 -33.84 -28.84 -22.69
CA LEU A 1059 -34.12 -30.13 -22.05
C LEU A 1059 -33.80 -30.12 -20.54
N ALA A 1060 -32.71 -29.48 -20.13
CA ALA A 1060 -32.33 -29.32 -18.72
C ALA A 1060 -33.22 -28.32 -17.96
N GLN A 1061 -33.85 -27.38 -18.66
CA GLN A 1061 -34.81 -26.42 -18.12
C GLN A 1061 -36.28 -26.91 -18.22
N GLY A 1062 -36.52 -28.07 -18.83
CA GLY A 1062 -37.83 -28.70 -18.94
C GLY A 1062 -38.79 -28.05 -19.93
N GLN A 1063 -38.31 -27.27 -20.91
CA GLN A 1063 -39.17 -26.68 -21.94
C GLN A 1063 -39.46 -27.69 -23.06
N GLY A 1064 -40.76 -27.96 -23.32
CA GLY A 1064 -41.23 -28.83 -24.41
C GLY A 1064 -42.03 -30.08 -23.99
N PHE A 1065 -42.36 -30.27 -22.71
CA PHE A 1065 -43.18 -31.39 -22.23
C PHE A 1065 -44.53 -30.93 -21.68
N ASP A 1066 -45.64 -31.54 -22.14
CA ASP A 1066 -46.94 -31.42 -21.48
C ASP A 1066 -47.01 -32.41 -20.29
N GLY A 1067 -46.68 -31.92 -19.09
CA GLY A 1067 -46.67 -32.68 -17.84
C GLY A 1067 -45.93 -31.98 -16.69
N VAL A 1068 -45.91 -32.59 -15.49
CA VAL A 1068 -45.27 -32.01 -14.28
C VAL A 1068 -43.76 -31.87 -14.49
N GLN A 1069 -43.24 -30.65 -14.30
CA GLN A 1069 -41.86 -30.26 -14.64
C GLN A 1069 -40.83 -30.84 -13.64
N PRO A 1070 -39.87 -31.69 -14.06
CA PRO A 1070 -38.93 -32.37 -13.15
C PRO A 1070 -38.00 -31.43 -12.37
N ALA A 1071 -37.63 -30.27 -12.93
CA ALA A 1071 -36.82 -29.27 -12.25
C ALA A 1071 -37.58 -28.58 -11.10
N ASN A 1072 -38.90 -28.40 -11.25
CA ASN A 1072 -39.74 -27.84 -10.18
C ASN A 1072 -40.05 -28.87 -9.09
N GLU A 1073 -40.18 -30.15 -9.44
CA GLU A 1073 -40.28 -31.25 -8.48
C GLU A 1073 -38.96 -31.50 -7.73
N PHE A 1074 -37.81 -31.28 -8.37
CA PHE A 1074 -36.50 -31.30 -7.72
C PHE A 1074 -36.30 -30.11 -6.76
N ILE A 1075 -36.71 -28.88 -7.14
CA ILE A 1075 -36.67 -27.70 -6.25
C ILE A 1075 -37.66 -27.86 -5.08
N LYS A 1076 -38.84 -28.46 -5.32
CA LYS A 1076 -39.77 -28.83 -4.25
C LYS A 1076 -39.19 -29.87 -3.30
N ALA A 1077 -38.60 -30.95 -3.82
CA ALA A 1077 -37.97 -32.00 -3.02
C ALA A 1077 -36.77 -31.48 -2.22
N TRP A 1078 -36.00 -30.54 -2.78
CA TRP A 1078 -34.88 -29.88 -2.10
C TRP A 1078 -35.35 -28.87 -1.05
N GLY A 1079 -36.43 -28.12 -1.32
CA GLY A 1079 -37.09 -27.22 -0.37
C GLY A 1079 -37.78 -27.95 0.79
N GLU A 1080 -38.37 -29.12 0.55
CA GLU A 1080 -38.99 -29.97 1.58
C GLU A 1080 -37.93 -30.69 2.45
N ALA A 1081 -36.77 -31.07 1.88
CA ALA A 1081 -35.65 -31.62 2.63
C ALA A 1081 -34.99 -30.62 3.59
N MET A 1082 -35.00 -29.31 3.27
CA MET A 1082 -34.47 -28.26 4.14
C MET A 1082 -35.40 -27.91 5.33
N VAL A 1083 -36.66 -28.33 5.32
CA VAL A 1083 -37.62 -28.07 6.41
C VAL A 1083 -37.67 -29.22 7.43
N ALA A 1084 -37.33 -30.45 7.03
CA ALA A 1084 -37.44 -31.63 7.90
C ALA A 1084 -36.21 -31.90 8.80
N GLU A 1085 -35.05 -31.29 8.52
CA GLU A 1085 -33.86 -31.38 9.39
C GLU A 1085 -33.49 -30.02 10.03
N ALA A 1086 -34.43 -29.07 10.02
CA ALA A 1086 -34.32 -27.75 10.63
C ALA A 1086 -34.83 -27.70 12.10
N ALA A 1087 -34.69 -28.80 12.85
CA ALA A 1087 -35.00 -28.87 14.29
C ALA A 1087 -33.78 -29.13 15.18
N GLY A 1088 -32.56 -29.20 14.63
CA GLY A 1088 -31.33 -29.50 15.37
C GLY A 1088 -30.34 -28.34 15.55
N LEU A 1089 -30.20 -27.42 14.59
CA LEU A 1089 -29.25 -26.31 14.65
C LEU A 1089 -29.81 -25.11 13.90
N GLY A 1090 -30.40 -24.17 14.64
CA GLY A 1090 -31.18 -23.06 14.09
C GLY A 1090 -30.30 -21.96 13.46
N ILE A 1091 -30.39 -21.81 12.13
CA ILE A 1091 -30.09 -20.57 11.42
C ILE A 1091 -30.99 -20.47 10.17
N VAL A 1092 -32.11 -19.75 10.25
CA VAL A 1092 -32.68 -19.01 9.10
C VAL A 1092 -33.44 -17.79 9.63
N ALA A 1093 -33.04 -16.59 9.21
CA ALA A 1093 -33.90 -15.56 8.59
C ALA A 1093 -33.17 -14.21 8.52
N GLY A 1094 -33.20 -13.59 7.33
CA GLY A 1094 -32.90 -12.16 7.18
C GLY A 1094 -32.11 -11.77 5.93
N LEU A 1095 -32.54 -12.19 4.73
CA LEU A 1095 -32.15 -11.51 3.49
C LEU A 1095 -33.22 -10.47 3.15
N GLY A 1096 -32.80 -9.21 3.12
CA GLY A 1096 -33.64 -8.09 2.73
C GLY A 1096 -32.81 -6.86 2.36
N ARG A 1097 -32.69 -6.65 1.05
CA ARG A 1097 -32.41 -5.40 0.31
C ARG A 1097 -30.95 -4.92 0.11
N PHE A 1098 -30.69 -4.70 -1.18
CA PHE A 1098 -29.60 -3.98 -1.84
C PHE A 1098 -29.46 -2.51 -1.39
N GLY A 1099 -28.22 -2.00 -1.47
CA GLY A 1099 -27.89 -0.57 -1.54
C GLY A 1099 -26.38 -0.34 -1.70
N LEU A 1100 -25.94 0.03 -2.90
CA LEU A 1100 -24.57 0.42 -3.27
C LEU A 1100 -24.10 1.71 -2.57
N TRP A 1101 -22.78 1.86 -2.37
CA TRP A 1101 -21.87 2.87 -2.99
C TRP A 1101 -20.54 2.94 -2.20
N GLY A 1102 -19.43 3.07 -2.93
CA GLY A 1102 -18.06 2.87 -2.42
C GLY A 1102 -17.31 4.13 -2.02
N ALA A 1103 -16.17 3.92 -1.36
CA ALA A 1103 -15.00 4.80 -1.35
C ALA A 1103 -13.78 3.99 -0.86
N LYS A 1104 -12.62 4.19 -1.51
CA LYS A 1104 -11.34 3.56 -1.15
C LYS A 1104 -10.87 4.00 0.25
N GLY A 1105 -11.10 3.12 1.21
CA GLY A 1105 -10.42 3.07 2.51
C GLY A 1105 -10.48 1.61 2.96
N ALA A 1106 -9.53 1.15 3.78
CA ALA A 1106 -9.62 -0.20 4.33
C ALA A 1106 -11.04 -0.45 4.86
N THR A 1107 -11.71 -1.53 4.42
CA THR A 1107 -13.11 -1.76 4.77
C THR A 1107 -13.25 -1.80 6.30
N PRO A 1108 -14.18 -1.02 6.90
CA PRO A 1108 -14.31 -0.96 8.34
C PRO A 1108 -14.67 -2.34 8.89
N VAL A 1109 -13.76 -2.88 9.70
CA VAL A 1109 -13.91 -4.18 10.39
C VAL A 1109 -14.74 -4.00 11.65
N VAL A 1110 -14.69 -2.81 12.26
CA VAL A 1110 -15.55 -2.43 13.38
C VAL A 1110 -16.09 -1.04 13.09
N THR A 1111 -17.40 -0.87 13.18
CA THR A 1111 -18.09 0.43 13.10
C THR A 1111 -18.87 0.62 14.39
N ALA A 1112 -18.73 1.79 15.00
CA ALA A 1112 -19.53 2.20 16.14
C ALA A 1112 -20.41 3.38 15.73
N GLU A 1113 -21.71 3.28 16.04
CA GLU A 1113 -22.66 4.38 15.94
C GLU A 1113 -23.20 4.70 17.33
N GLY A 1114 -22.89 5.87 17.87
CA GLY A 1114 -23.44 6.38 19.12
C GLY A 1114 -24.56 7.40 18.86
N ARG A 1115 -25.63 7.32 19.63
CA ARG A 1115 -26.76 8.26 19.56
C ARG A 1115 -26.96 8.92 20.92
N ILE A 1116 -27.11 10.24 20.90
CA ILE A 1116 -27.52 11.07 22.04
C ILE A 1116 -28.71 11.93 21.56
N GLY A 1117 -29.90 11.64 22.07
CA GLY A 1117 -31.14 12.27 21.56
C GLY A 1117 -31.30 12.01 20.06
N ASN A 1118 -31.43 13.09 19.26
CA ASN A 1118 -31.53 13.01 17.80
C ASN A 1118 -30.16 13.08 17.08
N SER A 1119 -29.07 13.28 17.82
CA SER A 1119 -27.71 13.37 17.26
C SER A 1119 -27.08 11.99 17.13
N VAL A 1120 -26.42 11.75 16.00
CA VAL A 1120 -25.77 10.47 15.64
C VAL A 1120 -24.29 10.73 15.38
N PHE A 1121 -23.45 9.90 15.99
CA PHE A 1121 -21.99 9.99 15.91
C PHE A 1121 -21.46 8.64 15.45
N THR A 1122 -20.62 8.64 14.42
CA THR A 1122 -20.04 7.40 13.88
C THR A 1122 -18.52 7.44 13.89
N ASP A 1123 -17.93 6.28 14.14
CA ASP A 1123 -16.50 6.06 13.96
C ASP A 1123 -16.22 4.61 13.58
N VAL A 1124 -15.04 4.37 13.05
CA VAL A 1124 -14.58 3.06 12.56
C VAL A 1124 -13.28 2.67 13.24
N ASN A 1125 -12.85 1.41 13.07
CA ASN A 1125 -11.56 0.94 13.59
C ASN A 1125 -10.38 1.74 13.03
N GLN A 1126 -9.29 1.79 13.80
CA GLN A 1126 -8.09 2.63 13.56
C GLN A 1126 -7.61 2.59 12.11
N THR A 1127 -7.53 1.40 11.53
CA THR A 1127 -6.98 1.18 10.18
C THR A 1127 -7.94 1.57 9.06
N ALA A 1128 -9.23 1.74 9.35
CA ALA A 1128 -10.26 2.16 8.42
C ALA A 1128 -10.67 3.64 8.59
N ARG A 1129 -10.16 4.31 9.63
CA ARG A 1129 -10.50 5.71 9.93
C ARG A 1129 -9.91 6.64 8.86
N PRO A 1130 -10.71 7.55 8.27
CA PRO A 1130 -10.20 8.51 7.29
C PRO A 1130 -9.02 9.30 7.85
N ALA A 1131 -7.99 9.58 7.02
CA ALA A 1131 -6.75 10.23 7.47
C ALA A 1131 -6.99 11.57 8.19
N ALA A 1132 -7.99 12.34 7.77
CA ALA A 1132 -8.39 13.60 8.43
C ALA A 1132 -8.94 13.39 9.86
N GLN A 1133 -9.46 12.20 10.17
CA GLN A 1133 -10.01 11.83 11.47
C GLN A 1133 -9.02 10.98 12.30
N ALA A 1134 -8.02 10.37 11.67
CA ALA A 1134 -6.97 9.56 12.30
C ALA A 1134 -5.75 10.41 12.69
N ASN A 1135 -5.96 11.48 13.48
CA ASN A 1135 -4.90 12.42 13.84
C ASN A 1135 -4.06 11.91 15.03
N PRO A 1136 -2.75 11.58 14.84
CA PRO A 1136 -1.90 11.09 15.93
C PRO A 1136 -1.55 12.18 16.95
N ASN A 1137 -1.71 13.45 16.58
CA ASN A 1137 -1.46 14.60 17.46
C ASN A 1137 -2.70 15.04 18.25
N GLN A 1138 -3.86 14.42 18.01
CA GLN A 1138 -5.07 14.69 18.78
C GLN A 1138 -5.23 13.63 19.87
N PRO A 1139 -4.92 13.94 21.15
CA PRO A 1139 -5.10 13.00 22.24
C PRO A 1139 -6.60 12.69 22.45
N THR A 1140 -6.91 11.46 22.88
CA THR A 1140 -8.27 11.15 23.34
C THR A 1140 -8.49 11.69 24.75
N LEU A 1141 -9.73 11.73 25.21
CA LEU A 1141 -10.12 12.04 26.58
C LEU A 1141 -9.35 11.20 27.61
N ILE A 1142 -8.87 10.02 27.25
CA ILE A 1142 -8.20 9.08 28.15
C ILE A 1142 -6.69 8.95 27.88
N ALA A 1143 -6.08 9.85 27.11
CA ALA A 1143 -4.65 9.83 26.80
C ALA A 1143 -3.76 9.67 28.04
N ASP A 1144 -3.95 10.50 29.08
CA ASP A 1144 -3.17 10.42 30.33
C ASP A 1144 -3.28 9.05 31.03
N ARG A 1145 -4.46 8.41 30.94
CA ARG A 1145 -4.69 7.07 31.48
C ARG A 1145 -3.97 6.00 30.67
N VAL A 1146 -3.87 6.18 29.36
CA VAL A 1146 -3.12 5.29 28.45
C VAL A 1146 -1.61 5.45 28.68
N ASP A 1147 -1.12 6.68 28.80
CA ASP A 1147 0.29 6.98 29.10
C ASP A 1147 0.73 6.38 30.44
N ALA A 1148 -0.12 6.48 31.48
CA ALA A 1148 0.13 5.83 32.77
C ALA A 1148 0.24 4.30 32.66
N LYS A 1149 -0.56 3.65 31.78
CA LYS A 1149 -0.46 2.20 31.53
C LYS A 1149 0.81 1.84 30.77
N ILE A 1150 1.20 2.66 29.80
CA ILE A 1150 2.44 2.46 29.03
C ILE A 1150 3.64 2.59 29.96
N ALA A 1151 3.67 3.62 30.82
CA ALA A 1151 4.71 3.82 31.83
C ALA A 1151 4.80 2.63 32.81
N ALA A 1152 3.66 2.05 33.22
CA ALA A 1152 3.63 0.93 34.16
C ALA A 1152 4.01 -0.43 33.54
N LYS A 1153 3.75 -0.65 32.24
CA LYS A 1153 3.89 -1.97 31.59
C LYS A 1153 4.96 -2.05 30.51
N GLY A 1154 5.50 -0.92 30.06
CA GLY A 1154 6.55 -0.85 29.04
C GLY A 1154 6.12 -1.30 27.64
N THR A 1155 4.82 -1.45 27.39
CA THR A 1155 4.26 -1.86 26.09
C THR A 1155 3.30 -0.81 25.55
N PRO A 1156 3.25 -0.57 24.23
CA PRO A 1156 2.25 0.31 23.62
C PRO A 1156 0.82 -0.14 23.97
N HIS A 1157 -0.07 0.82 24.25
CA HIS A 1157 -1.49 0.57 24.51
C HIS A 1157 -2.32 1.50 23.60
N PRO A 1158 -3.39 1.00 22.96
CA PRO A 1158 -4.23 1.81 22.08
C PRO A 1158 -5.12 2.79 22.86
N ASN A 1159 -5.78 3.70 22.13
CA ASN A 1159 -6.66 4.76 22.63
C ASN A 1159 -5.95 5.98 23.26
N GLY A 1160 -4.67 6.18 23.00
CA GLY A 1160 -3.94 7.37 23.45
C GLY A 1160 -4.27 8.61 22.61
N ASN A 1161 -4.55 8.43 21.32
CA ASN A 1161 -4.85 9.49 20.38
C ASN A 1161 -5.90 9.05 19.34
N MET A 1162 -6.38 9.99 18.53
CA MET A 1162 -7.41 9.70 17.52
C MET A 1162 -6.91 8.86 16.34
N ALA A 1163 -5.61 8.69 16.13
CA ALA A 1163 -5.09 7.72 15.16
C ALA A 1163 -5.20 6.28 15.67
N ASP A 1164 -5.01 6.05 16.98
CA ASP A 1164 -4.99 4.70 17.57
C ASP A 1164 -6.24 4.34 18.40
N ALA A 1165 -7.23 5.24 18.50
CA ALA A 1165 -8.49 5.03 19.20
C ALA A 1165 -9.36 3.95 18.55
N HIS A 1166 -9.94 3.06 19.35
CA HIS A 1166 -11.03 2.20 18.87
C HIS A 1166 -12.28 3.02 18.56
N ALA A 1167 -13.15 2.45 17.73
CA ALA A 1167 -14.36 3.09 17.24
C ALA A 1167 -15.25 3.63 18.38
N GLU A 1168 -15.39 2.88 19.47
CA GLU A 1168 -16.20 3.26 20.63
C GLU A 1168 -15.64 4.49 21.35
N ILE A 1169 -14.31 4.58 21.49
CA ILE A 1169 -13.63 5.75 22.08
C ILE A 1169 -13.74 6.95 21.14
N GLY A 1170 -13.58 6.72 19.84
CA GLY A 1170 -13.71 7.75 18.82
C GLY A 1170 -15.12 8.37 18.77
N VAL A 1171 -16.18 7.56 18.89
CA VAL A 1171 -17.57 8.04 18.97
C VAL A 1171 -17.79 8.91 20.21
N ILE A 1172 -17.32 8.48 21.39
CA ILE A 1172 -17.44 9.27 22.63
C ILE A 1172 -16.64 10.58 22.51
N GLN A 1173 -15.44 10.54 21.92
CA GLN A 1173 -14.61 11.72 21.69
C GLN A 1173 -15.30 12.72 20.75
N LYS A 1174 -15.88 12.26 19.65
CA LYS A 1174 -16.60 13.12 18.69
C LYS A 1174 -17.83 13.77 19.33
N ALA A 1175 -18.62 12.99 20.05
CA ALA A 1175 -19.77 13.51 20.79
C ALA A 1175 -19.37 14.55 21.86
N PHE A 1176 -18.22 14.35 22.51
CA PHE A 1176 -17.67 15.30 23.47
C PHE A 1176 -17.19 16.59 22.80
N ASN A 1177 -16.49 16.48 21.67
CA ASN A 1177 -16.01 17.63 20.91
C ASN A 1177 -17.17 18.52 20.41
N GLU A 1178 -18.34 17.93 20.14
CA GLU A 1178 -19.57 18.66 19.81
C GLU A 1178 -20.36 19.17 21.04
N GLY A 1179 -19.86 18.94 22.26
CA GLY A 1179 -20.47 19.41 23.51
C GLY A 1179 -21.78 18.69 23.86
N LYS A 1180 -22.04 17.50 23.31
CA LYS A 1180 -23.32 16.78 23.48
C LYS A 1180 -23.33 15.74 24.60
N THR A 1181 -22.19 15.43 25.21
CA THR A 1181 -22.07 14.34 26.18
C THR A 1181 -22.47 14.69 27.60
N VAL A 1182 -22.33 15.95 28.03
CA VAL A 1182 -22.53 16.34 29.44
C VAL A 1182 -23.97 16.10 29.88
N GLY A 1183 -24.16 15.27 30.92
CA GLY A 1183 -25.46 14.95 31.52
C GLY A 1183 -26.37 14.05 30.67
N SER A 1184 -25.88 13.56 29.53
CA SER A 1184 -26.69 12.84 28.54
C SER A 1184 -26.54 11.32 28.62
N ASP A 1185 -27.59 10.61 28.20
CA ASP A 1185 -27.58 9.16 28.03
C ASP A 1185 -27.19 8.83 26.58
N MET A 1186 -26.19 7.95 26.38
CA MET A 1186 -25.75 7.51 25.05
C MET A 1186 -26.09 6.03 24.82
N THR A 1187 -26.67 5.73 23.66
CA THR A 1187 -26.79 4.36 23.16
C THR A 1187 -25.86 4.17 21.98
N MET A 1188 -25.05 3.11 21.99
CA MET A 1188 -24.07 2.83 20.95
C MET A 1188 -24.30 1.45 20.36
N ASN A 1189 -24.29 1.34 19.03
CA ASN A 1189 -24.32 0.07 18.32
C ASN A 1189 -22.94 -0.17 17.70
N VAL A 1190 -22.30 -1.28 18.08
CA VAL A 1190 -20.97 -1.67 17.60
C VAL A 1190 -21.12 -2.91 16.73
N VAL A 1191 -20.76 -2.77 15.46
CA VAL A 1191 -20.95 -3.80 14.44
C VAL A 1191 -19.58 -4.23 13.92
N GLY A 1192 -19.41 -5.54 13.74
CA GLY A 1192 -18.23 -6.14 13.13
C GLY A 1192 -17.33 -6.89 14.11
N LYS A 1193 -17.14 -6.37 15.33
CA LYS A 1193 -16.54 -7.12 16.46
C LYS A 1193 -17.18 -6.78 17.82
N ASP A 1194 -17.07 -7.68 18.81
CA ASP A 1194 -17.48 -7.51 20.21
C ASP A 1194 -16.59 -6.48 20.91
N VAL A 1195 -17.11 -5.83 21.96
CA VAL A 1195 -16.37 -4.85 22.73
C VAL A 1195 -15.20 -5.52 23.43
N CYS A 1196 -13.99 -5.12 23.07
CA CYS A 1196 -12.81 -5.83 23.51
C CYS A 1196 -12.68 -5.83 25.04
N GLY A 1197 -12.40 -7.00 25.62
CA GLY A 1197 -12.34 -7.20 27.07
C GLY A 1197 -11.36 -6.25 27.78
N TYR A 1198 -10.25 -5.88 27.13
CA TYR A 1198 -9.28 -4.93 27.68
C TYR A 1198 -9.71 -3.46 27.56
N CYS A 1199 -10.63 -3.12 26.66
CA CYS A 1199 -11.14 -1.76 26.44
C CYS A 1199 -12.35 -1.39 27.29
N ARG A 1200 -13.00 -2.37 27.94
CA ARG A 1200 -14.17 -2.14 28.80
C ARG A 1200 -13.92 -1.09 29.90
N GLY A 1201 -12.72 -1.06 30.45
CA GLY A 1201 -12.32 -0.05 31.45
C GLY A 1201 -12.03 1.32 30.84
N ASP A 1202 -11.58 1.37 29.59
CA ASP A 1202 -11.20 2.60 28.91
C ASP A 1202 -12.42 3.32 28.33
N ILE A 1203 -13.40 2.56 27.85
CA ILE A 1203 -14.72 3.06 27.45
C ILE A 1203 -15.43 3.69 28.65
N ALA A 1204 -15.42 3.02 29.81
CA ALA A 1204 -15.97 3.58 31.05
C ALA A 1204 -15.26 4.88 31.48
N ALA A 1205 -13.94 4.96 31.28
CA ALA A 1205 -13.16 6.15 31.60
C ALA A 1205 -13.44 7.31 30.63
N ALA A 1206 -13.58 7.02 29.34
CA ALA A 1206 -13.94 8.00 28.32
C ALA A 1206 -15.38 8.52 28.56
N ALA A 1207 -16.33 7.63 28.84
CA ALA A 1207 -17.70 8.02 29.18
C ALA A 1207 -17.75 8.95 30.41
N SER A 1208 -17.04 8.58 31.49
CA SER A 1208 -16.92 9.41 32.69
C SER A 1208 -16.29 10.78 32.42
N LYS A 1209 -15.13 10.83 31.74
CA LYS A 1209 -14.44 12.09 31.41
C LYS A 1209 -15.23 12.96 30.44
N SER A 1210 -16.05 12.36 29.56
CA SER A 1210 -16.94 13.10 28.66
C SER A 1210 -18.16 13.73 29.36
N GLY A 1211 -18.44 13.34 30.61
CA GLY A 1211 -19.60 13.80 31.37
C GLY A 1211 -20.91 13.07 31.05
N LEU A 1212 -20.87 11.90 30.39
CA LEU A 1212 -22.06 11.09 30.13
C LEU A 1212 -22.71 10.61 31.44
N LYS A 1213 -24.04 10.57 31.47
CA LYS A 1213 -24.84 10.04 32.57
C LYS A 1213 -24.96 8.52 32.52
N SER A 1214 -25.14 7.95 31.33
CA SER A 1214 -25.10 6.50 31.09
C SER A 1214 -24.66 6.18 29.66
N LEU A 1215 -24.16 4.96 29.46
CA LEU A 1215 -23.79 4.42 28.16
C LEU A 1215 -24.28 2.97 28.04
N THR A 1216 -25.09 2.69 27.03
CA THR A 1216 -25.50 1.32 26.66
C THR A 1216 -24.91 0.97 25.31
N ILE A 1217 -24.16 -0.14 25.23
CA ILE A 1217 -23.52 -0.61 24.00
C ILE A 1217 -24.15 -1.94 23.57
N GLN A 1218 -24.73 -1.99 22.38
CA GLN A 1218 -25.15 -3.21 21.72
C GLN A 1218 -24.02 -3.67 20.81
N ALA A 1219 -23.54 -4.89 20.99
CA ALA A 1219 -22.51 -5.50 20.18
C ALA A 1219 -22.91 -6.93 19.81
N LYS A 1220 -22.17 -7.59 18.93
CA LYS A 1220 -22.39 -8.99 18.54
C LYS A 1220 -21.16 -9.81 18.95
N ASP A 1221 -21.36 -10.96 19.58
CA ASP A 1221 -20.27 -11.84 20.00
C ASP A 1221 -19.55 -12.43 18.79
N ASP A 1222 -18.22 -12.29 18.75
CA ASP A 1222 -17.38 -12.63 17.59
C ASP A 1222 -17.28 -14.12 17.31
N ILE A 1223 -17.73 -14.97 18.24
CA ILE A 1223 -17.60 -16.43 18.17
C ILE A 1223 -18.97 -17.05 17.90
N THR A 1224 -20.02 -16.58 18.57
CA THR A 1224 -21.37 -17.15 18.56
C THR A 1224 -22.35 -16.38 17.67
N GLY A 1225 -22.03 -15.13 17.32
CA GLY A 1225 -22.94 -14.26 16.57
C GLY A 1225 -24.18 -13.82 17.35
N LEU A 1226 -24.24 -14.03 18.66
CA LEU A 1226 -25.36 -13.60 19.49
C LEU A 1226 -25.20 -12.12 19.92
N PRO A 1227 -26.31 -11.37 20.07
CA PRO A 1227 -26.24 -9.99 20.54
C PRO A 1227 -25.84 -9.93 22.03
N LYS A 1228 -24.87 -9.09 22.36
CA LYS A 1228 -24.48 -8.72 23.72
C LYS A 1228 -24.81 -7.27 24.00
N THR A 1229 -25.29 -7.00 25.21
CA THR A 1229 -25.53 -5.63 25.67
C THR A 1229 -24.61 -5.32 26.84
N TYR A 1230 -23.76 -4.31 26.70
CA TYR A 1230 -22.98 -3.74 27.79
C TYR A 1230 -23.64 -2.46 28.30
N TYR A 1231 -23.53 -2.20 29.59
CA TYR A 1231 -23.98 -0.96 30.18
C TYR A 1231 -22.91 -0.37 31.11
N TRP A 1232 -22.96 0.95 31.24
CA TRP A 1232 -22.16 1.75 32.15
C TRP A 1232 -22.99 2.92 32.67
N GLU A 1233 -22.85 3.19 33.96
CA GLU A 1233 -23.45 4.32 34.65
C GLU A 1233 -22.37 5.05 35.46
N VAL A 1234 -22.61 6.32 35.79
CA VAL A 1234 -21.69 7.15 36.58
C VAL A 1234 -21.26 6.41 37.84
N GLY A 1235 -19.94 6.26 38.01
CA GLY A 1235 -19.31 5.55 39.14
C GLY A 1235 -18.79 4.15 38.80
N MET A 1236 -19.16 3.56 37.66
CA MET A 1236 -18.63 2.27 37.23
C MET A 1236 -17.20 2.38 36.67
N LYS A 1237 -16.29 1.48 37.09
CA LYS A 1237 -14.88 1.48 36.64
C LYS A 1237 -14.65 0.77 35.29
N SER A 1238 -15.64 0.00 34.84
CA SER A 1238 -15.68 -0.69 33.54
C SER A 1238 -17.13 -0.87 33.10
N ILE A 1239 -17.37 -0.97 31.80
CA ILE A 1239 -18.68 -1.41 31.30
C ILE A 1239 -18.92 -2.88 31.71
N ARG A 1240 -20.17 -3.26 31.98
CA ARG A 1240 -20.56 -4.63 32.36
C ARG A 1240 -21.55 -5.19 31.37
N GLU A 1241 -21.43 -6.48 31.09
CA GLU A 1241 -22.39 -7.20 30.27
C GLU A 1241 -23.68 -7.39 31.07
N LYS A 1242 -24.82 -7.03 30.46
CA LYS A 1242 -26.14 -7.29 31.00
C LYS A 1242 -26.45 -8.75 30.71
N LYS A 1243 -26.40 -9.61 31.73
CA LYS A 1243 -26.90 -10.99 31.60
C LYS A 1243 -28.39 -10.91 31.31
N ILE A 1244 -28.79 -11.44 30.15
CA ILE A 1244 -30.20 -11.62 29.77
C ILE A 1244 -30.69 -12.91 30.42
#